data_AF-A0A1Z4KUD9-F1
#
_entry.id   AF-A0A1Z4KUD9-F1
#
_cell.length_a   1.000
_cell.length_b   1.000
_cell.length_c   1.000
_cell.angle_alpha   90.00
_cell.angle_beta   90.00
_cell.angle_gamma   90.00
#
_symmetry.space_group_name_H-M   'P 1'
#
loop_
_entity.id
_entity.type
_entity.pdbx_description
1 polymer ?
#
loop_
_entity_poly.entity_id
_entity_poly.type
_entity_poly.pdbx_seq_one_letter_code
_entity_poly.pdbx_strand_id
1 'polypeptide(L)'
;MIIPSKELKNGEICVPWLDDGEKVLNFRSPFLNSNGLCVSANKLVKDRLAPDGANLKGVIVVNDEDHSRIKARIATLEAQGIDTDELDPLETESERQGRDFDGDCIGVALASLYPNFTAEAEYKNQVENAYAPTVKLKKQSFYLPDGTQPPFEEIAIHMSDSISVGVINNQVTALEALESEIEILKTYGTPEQKSEYLDKVSSHYQELFSQENQERPKPIRQEYKSYMEDFVALAQTERAPQIILQAMKVNRQMYRKMIEEGCFQNQIAVDLFKSSKTPEMGLIKENNRYLYRDVNYIKDKKLKTIYLDEGIKTKGYSPVELLIIQTNKYFQQSQLESRPIVQFQDLFKGVEFTSQQRLEAIATKFEYDRLFNAAVRIDIKRETEQGPSAVIQTSQGTQIEVTNLTRYGHPGIWKAHTINLKLETIDSDPSKERPHKLLARAQIDNELTDDGKPLYRKLGTVSQQSVADYNLKPGMATNNALLVELKPELSRSQTKLMFDKANQYAQKFRESIPSEQRLGAAAAAWSVGAARQDELERKNDGEEENKQSQTAIQKKIPNFVFAAFGEEIVSRLRQLQFDEMTLGTLGSEANNFKDKVWHPDEKYPIEIRASHHPRGHERHASRLVFVQDTNGEYKEYASLEPRTGQLPIGTQALANIIPGETYTANATIAVPGKPEVNFTIREIGKFAYAGQTFNAESVKLEIGTKSVPSQTVKIKLDGKTLGELDADSIKQLQPFNLVKDGQPFNLKLKTISDKENLGFVLAESPNGNLLRINNIGQYDYKGQTFNDENYRKLTLEVSQTQVKDAVFLNGQPLGVLFFKKDKEALKELGALQPGKLTQVQATLQSNFSTTVLKVDPESIKYPKSWTKESQAFGTQALNQEQQLLLEKTAPILQKIKERPTILFASPEDKMLGITRMAVDNHKVATVCQWLQQKNVAIAQILPDEVPLETKKGLAVFNLVNSSIPESVSAAMTKKFGAVIESQQEYQDMVRSLPNRPQSLQPSQPSIVNQIASNREPTVNNQVVDSQQKTSPNPPVTIEDLRNWYDNAHNLGKPDEYKKRIVEIGNAFKAGQALSDKAYAAMQQDKQDLHNISRLTEMAQRIGMVWGQPAQDGFTVVRGKVYDLAYNGDRKDLVIAQKDGDVLLKVETGKITVNKITPQLLETFENANTKVEAILNKRDVEMQH
;
A
#
# COMPACT_ATOMS: atom_id res chain seq x y z
N MET A 1 29.23 18.07 -6.91
CA MET A 1 29.92 18.61 -8.11
C MET A 1 31.22 17.84 -8.29
N ILE A 2 31.66 17.62 -9.53
CA ILE A 2 32.97 17.02 -9.84
C ILE A 2 33.98 18.06 -10.29
N ILE A 3 35.26 17.83 -9.99
CA ILE A 3 36.38 18.56 -10.60
C ILE A 3 37.43 17.56 -11.11
N PRO A 4 38.09 17.85 -12.25
CA PRO A 4 39.12 16.97 -12.78
C PRO A 4 40.45 17.10 -12.02
N SER A 5 41.21 16.01 -11.92
CA SER A 5 42.60 16.02 -11.44
C SER A 5 43.51 15.19 -12.33
N LYS A 6 44.72 15.71 -12.56
CA LYS A 6 45.80 15.02 -13.24
C LYS A 6 46.52 13.99 -12.34
N GLU A 7 46.33 14.07 -11.02
CA GLU A 7 46.92 13.14 -10.05
C GLU A 7 46.17 11.79 -9.95
N LEU A 8 44.93 11.76 -10.46
CA LEU A 8 44.08 10.58 -10.52
C LEU A 8 44.20 9.87 -11.88
N LYS A 9 44.28 8.55 -11.85
CA LYS A 9 44.28 7.66 -13.02
C LYS A 9 42.88 7.08 -13.28
N ASN A 10 42.66 6.51 -14.46
CA ASN A 10 41.47 5.70 -14.71
C ASN A 10 41.39 4.54 -13.68
N GLY A 11 40.24 4.37 -13.03
CA GLY A 11 40.09 3.47 -11.87
C GLY A 11 40.29 4.14 -10.51
N GLU A 12 40.67 5.42 -10.46
CA GLU A 12 40.85 6.20 -9.23
C GLU A 12 39.84 7.36 -9.15
N ILE A 13 39.39 7.64 -7.91
CA ILE A 13 38.50 8.75 -7.56
C ILE A 13 38.92 9.33 -6.20
N CYS A 14 38.66 10.60 -5.92
CA CYS A 14 38.85 11.18 -4.59
C CYS A 14 37.51 11.60 -4.00
N VAL A 15 37.05 10.84 -3.01
CA VAL A 15 35.93 11.16 -2.14
C VAL A 15 36.51 11.65 -0.81
N PRO A 16 36.51 12.97 -0.52
CA PRO A 16 37.31 13.53 0.57
C PRO A 16 36.96 13.06 1.99
N TRP A 17 35.83 12.38 2.16
CA TRP A 17 35.32 11.85 3.43
C TRP A 17 35.43 10.32 3.53
N LEU A 18 36.07 9.64 2.56
CA LEU A 18 36.40 8.23 2.63
C LEU A 18 37.90 8.06 2.81
N ASP A 19 38.31 6.93 3.39
CA ASP A 19 39.70 6.60 3.62
C ASP A 19 40.42 6.24 2.31
N ASP A 20 41.73 6.49 2.28
CA ASP A 20 42.59 6.18 1.13
C ASP A 20 42.62 4.66 0.89
N GLY A 21 42.52 4.22 -0.36
CA GLY A 21 42.48 2.82 -0.76
C GLY A 21 41.11 2.14 -0.70
N GLU A 22 40.08 2.78 -0.15
CA GLU A 22 38.72 2.22 -0.09
C GLU A 22 38.11 2.04 -1.49
N LYS A 23 37.33 0.97 -1.68
CA LYS A 23 36.58 0.77 -2.94
C LYS A 23 35.31 1.61 -2.94
N VAL A 24 35.11 2.38 -4.00
CA VAL A 24 33.99 3.31 -4.17
C VAL A 24 33.17 2.96 -5.40
N LEU A 25 31.89 2.64 -5.17
CA LEU A 25 30.88 2.63 -6.21
C LEU A 25 30.59 4.07 -6.63
N ASN A 26 30.66 4.37 -7.92
CA ASN A 26 30.39 5.71 -8.43
C ASN A 26 29.63 5.71 -9.76
N PHE A 27 28.77 6.71 -9.96
CA PHE A 27 27.94 6.84 -11.15
C PHE A 27 27.48 8.28 -11.41
N ARG A 28 27.24 8.64 -12.67
CA ARG A 28 26.59 9.89 -13.08
C ARG A 28 25.18 9.62 -13.58
N SER A 29 24.23 10.48 -13.21
CA SER A 29 22.85 10.42 -13.69
C SER A 29 22.62 11.43 -14.81
N PRO A 30 21.85 11.10 -15.87
CA PRO A 30 21.20 9.81 -16.12
C PRO A 30 22.19 8.73 -16.59
N PHE A 31 21.84 7.46 -16.32
CA PHE A 31 22.57 6.31 -16.87
C PHE A 31 22.26 6.17 -18.36
N LEU A 32 23.28 5.95 -19.19
CA LEU A 32 23.09 5.49 -20.57
C LEU A 32 22.83 3.98 -20.59
N ASN A 33 23.67 3.21 -19.90
CA ASN A 33 23.56 1.77 -19.67
C ASN A 33 24.40 1.38 -18.43
N SER A 34 24.57 0.08 -18.17
CA SER A 34 25.32 -0.40 -16.99
C SER A 34 26.82 -0.06 -16.98
N ASN A 35 27.43 0.29 -18.13
CA ASN A 35 28.85 0.68 -18.20
C ASN A 35 29.15 1.91 -17.33
N GLY A 36 28.16 2.80 -17.13
CA GLY A 36 28.31 4.03 -16.35
C GLY A 36 28.35 3.84 -14.83
N LEU A 37 28.10 2.63 -14.31
CA LEU A 37 28.29 2.30 -12.91
C LEU A 37 29.70 1.75 -12.70
N CYS A 38 30.60 2.55 -12.12
CA CYS A 38 32.00 2.21 -11.97
C CYS A 38 32.34 1.84 -10.52
N VAL A 39 33.40 1.04 -10.36
CA VAL A 39 34.04 0.77 -9.06
C VAL A 39 35.46 1.28 -9.17
N SER A 40 35.81 2.25 -8.34
CA SER A 40 37.10 2.94 -8.37
C SER A 40 37.74 2.89 -6.99
N ALA A 41 39.07 2.91 -6.92
CA ALA A 41 39.80 3.05 -5.66
C ALA A 41 39.80 4.53 -5.22
N ASN A 42 39.54 4.76 -3.94
CA ASN A 42 39.63 6.10 -3.37
C ASN A 42 41.10 6.49 -3.22
N LYS A 43 41.47 7.67 -3.72
CA LYS A 43 42.81 8.23 -3.62
C LYS A 43 42.72 9.70 -3.27
N LEU A 44 43.25 10.07 -2.11
CA LEU A 44 43.23 11.45 -1.63
C LEU A 44 44.26 12.32 -2.37
N VAL A 45 43.79 13.24 -3.22
CA VAL A 45 44.65 14.17 -3.99
C VAL A 45 44.58 15.60 -3.47
N LYS A 46 45.57 16.44 -3.83
CA LYS A 46 45.64 17.83 -3.33
C LYS A 46 44.49 18.71 -3.82
N ASP A 47 43.95 18.41 -5.00
CA ASP A 47 42.84 19.16 -5.60
C ASP A 47 41.56 19.13 -4.75
N ARG A 48 41.46 18.24 -3.74
CA ARG A 48 40.35 18.24 -2.78
C ARG A 48 40.40 19.39 -1.78
N LEU A 49 41.54 20.07 -1.65
CA LEU A 49 41.80 21.06 -0.60
C LEU A 49 41.50 22.49 -1.09
N ALA A 50 40.85 23.27 -0.24
CA ALA A 50 40.79 24.72 -0.37
C ALA A 50 42.13 25.38 0.00
N PRO A 51 42.34 26.67 -0.32
CA PRO A 51 43.56 27.39 0.04
C PRO A 51 43.88 27.42 1.54
N ASP A 52 42.87 27.21 2.40
CA ASP A 52 43.01 27.10 3.85
C ASP A 52 43.40 25.70 4.35
N GLY A 53 43.58 24.74 3.43
CA GLY A 53 43.91 23.35 3.73
C GLY A 53 42.71 22.49 4.15
N ALA A 54 41.49 23.03 4.15
CA ALA A 54 40.29 22.25 4.43
C ALA A 54 39.76 21.53 3.18
N ASN A 55 39.00 20.45 3.36
CA ASN A 55 38.31 19.78 2.25
C ASN A 55 37.25 20.68 1.61
N LEU A 56 37.24 20.72 0.28
CA LEU A 56 36.16 21.32 -0.50
C LEU A 56 34.85 20.57 -0.22
N LYS A 57 33.84 21.30 0.27
CA LYS A 57 32.53 20.72 0.62
C LYS A 57 31.73 20.41 -0.64
N GLY A 58 31.20 19.20 -0.74
CA GLY A 58 30.33 18.78 -1.86
C GLY A 58 31.07 18.55 -3.19
N VAL A 59 32.40 18.50 -3.15
CA VAL A 59 33.28 18.27 -4.31
C VAL A 59 33.83 16.85 -4.26
N ILE A 60 33.79 16.18 -5.41
CA ILE A 60 34.44 14.90 -5.65
C ILE A 60 35.46 15.13 -6.76
N VAL A 61 36.72 14.74 -6.53
CA VAL A 61 37.75 14.88 -7.56
C VAL A 61 37.78 13.60 -8.38
N VAL A 62 37.79 13.73 -9.69
CA VAL A 62 37.74 12.59 -10.62
C VAL A 62 38.92 12.62 -11.59
N ASN A 63 39.30 11.48 -12.14
CA ASN A 63 40.29 11.42 -13.21
C ASN A 63 39.75 12.04 -14.50
N ASP A 64 40.65 12.63 -15.30
CA ASP A 64 40.38 13.21 -16.62
C ASP A 64 41.26 12.58 -17.71
N GLU A 65 41.65 11.32 -17.51
CA GLU A 65 42.50 10.60 -18.46
C GLU A 65 41.73 10.27 -19.73
N ASP A 66 42.39 10.47 -20.87
CA ASP A 66 41.94 9.99 -22.17
C ASP A 66 42.76 8.77 -22.61
N HIS A 67 42.30 8.08 -23.64
CA HIS A 67 43.00 6.92 -24.20
C HIS A 67 44.46 7.23 -24.58
N SER A 68 44.72 8.43 -25.10
CA SER A 68 46.07 8.84 -25.51
C SER A 68 47.05 8.85 -24.33
N ARG A 69 46.63 9.41 -23.19
CA ARG A 69 47.42 9.44 -21.96
C ARG A 69 47.59 8.06 -21.35
N ILE A 70 46.55 7.23 -21.35
CA ILE A 70 46.61 5.85 -20.85
C ILE A 70 47.62 5.03 -21.67
N LYS A 71 47.50 5.06 -23.01
CA LYS A 71 48.44 4.36 -23.91
C LYS A 71 49.87 4.85 -23.75
N ALA A 72 50.08 6.17 -23.67
CA ALA A 72 51.41 6.74 -23.49
C ALA A 72 52.05 6.28 -22.16
N ARG A 73 51.25 6.21 -21.08
CA ARG A 73 51.73 5.70 -19.79
C ARG A 73 52.09 4.21 -19.86
N ILE A 74 51.21 3.37 -20.40
CA ILE A 74 51.47 1.93 -20.56
C ILE A 74 52.75 1.70 -21.38
N ALA A 75 52.87 2.34 -22.55
CA ALA A 75 54.06 2.23 -23.39
C ALA A 75 55.34 2.73 -22.70
N THR A 76 55.24 3.74 -21.82
CA THR A 76 56.38 4.23 -21.03
C THR A 76 56.80 3.20 -19.98
N LEU A 77 55.85 2.56 -19.29
CA LEU A 77 56.13 1.51 -18.30
C LEU A 77 56.77 0.30 -18.96
N GLU A 78 56.23 -0.15 -20.10
CA GLU A 78 56.79 -1.24 -20.90
C GLU A 78 58.21 -0.91 -21.39
N ALA A 79 58.45 0.32 -21.86
CA ALA A 79 59.78 0.77 -22.28
C ALA A 79 60.79 0.85 -21.13
N GLN A 80 60.32 1.02 -19.89
CA GLN A 80 61.15 0.98 -18.68
C GLN A 80 61.38 -0.45 -18.16
N GLY A 81 60.81 -1.47 -18.81
CA GLY A 81 60.88 -2.86 -18.37
C GLY A 81 60.04 -3.15 -17.12
N ILE A 82 59.06 -2.29 -16.82
CA ILE A 82 58.12 -2.48 -15.71
C ILE A 82 56.91 -3.25 -16.25
N ASP A 83 56.70 -4.46 -15.74
CA ASP A 83 55.50 -5.24 -16.03
C ASP A 83 54.28 -4.53 -15.41
N THR A 84 53.21 -4.34 -16.20
CA THR A 84 52.04 -3.57 -15.79
C THR A 84 50.75 -4.27 -16.21
N ASP A 85 49.84 -4.44 -15.26
CA ASP A 85 48.48 -4.95 -15.51
C ASP A 85 47.52 -3.86 -16.03
N GLU A 86 48.01 -2.62 -16.23
CA GLU A 86 47.22 -1.53 -16.81
C GLU A 86 46.84 -1.84 -18.27
N LEU A 87 45.54 -1.86 -18.57
CA LEU A 87 45.00 -2.04 -19.93
C LEU A 87 44.35 -0.74 -20.41
N ASP A 88 44.49 -0.44 -21.71
CA ASP A 88 43.67 0.58 -22.37
C ASP A 88 42.20 0.11 -22.39
N PRO A 89 41.29 0.75 -21.64
CA PRO A 89 39.92 0.28 -21.56
C PRO A 89 39.18 0.51 -22.89
N LEU A 90 38.04 -0.15 -23.12
CA LEU A 90 37.19 0.15 -24.30
C LEU A 90 36.57 1.55 -24.26
N GLU A 91 36.27 2.03 -23.05
CA GLU A 91 35.83 3.39 -22.73
C GLU A 91 36.51 3.77 -21.41
N THR A 92 37.05 4.97 -21.34
CA THR A 92 37.50 5.59 -20.07
C THR A 92 36.31 5.79 -19.12
N GLU A 93 36.54 5.89 -17.81
CA GLU A 93 35.46 6.20 -16.86
C GLU A 93 34.72 7.49 -17.22
N SER A 94 35.45 8.49 -17.74
CA SER A 94 34.87 9.76 -18.17
C SER A 94 33.92 9.58 -19.36
N GLU A 95 34.25 8.71 -20.32
CA GLU A 95 33.37 8.40 -21.46
C GLU A 95 32.14 7.59 -21.03
N ARG A 96 32.32 6.53 -20.23
CA ARG A 96 31.20 5.68 -19.75
C ARG A 96 30.17 6.45 -18.94
N GLN A 97 30.62 7.46 -18.19
CA GLN A 97 29.75 8.34 -17.40
C GLN A 97 29.37 9.64 -18.13
N GLY A 98 29.93 9.86 -19.33
CA GLY A 98 29.70 11.03 -20.18
C GLY A 98 30.16 12.37 -19.58
N ARG A 99 31.13 12.37 -18.65
CA ARG A 99 31.55 13.55 -17.88
C ARG A 99 32.03 14.68 -18.80
N ASP A 100 31.52 15.89 -18.64
CA ASP A 100 31.95 17.09 -19.40
C ASP A 100 32.37 18.29 -18.53
N PHE A 101 32.45 18.09 -17.21
CA PHE A 101 33.05 19.02 -16.23
C PHE A 101 32.44 20.44 -16.19
N ASP A 102 31.23 20.64 -16.73
CA ASP A 102 30.55 21.94 -16.82
C ASP A 102 29.54 22.21 -15.66
N GLY A 103 29.62 21.41 -14.59
CA GLY A 103 28.70 21.45 -13.44
C GLY A 103 28.23 20.08 -12.97
N ASP A 104 28.72 19.01 -13.58
CA ASP A 104 28.38 17.63 -13.29
C ASP A 104 28.45 17.24 -11.81
N CYS A 105 27.54 16.34 -11.43
CA CYS A 105 27.51 15.72 -10.12
C CYS A 105 27.58 14.19 -10.26
N ILE A 106 28.30 13.55 -9.33
CA ILE A 106 28.47 12.11 -9.30
C ILE A 106 27.94 11.57 -7.95
N GLY A 107 27.23 10.46 -8.00
CA GLY A 107 26.84 9.70 -6.82
C GLY A 107 27.97 8.76 -6.42
N VAL A 108 28.25 8.65 -5.12
CA VAL A 108 29.27 7.75 -4.58
C VAL A 108 28.75 6.98 -3.36
N ALA A 109 29.19 5.74 -3.22
CA ALA A 109 28.92 4.91 -2.05
C ALA A 109 30.11 3.98 -1.77
N LEU A 110 30.32 3.66 -0.50
CA LEU A 110 31.33 2.67 -0.12
C LEU A 110 30.91 1.28 -0.65
N ALA A 111 31.79 0.64 -1.41
CA ALA A 111 31.48 -0.63 -2.07
C ALA A 111 31.16 -1.76 -1.08
N SER A 112 31.81 -1.76 0.10
CA SER A 112 31.59 -2.76 1.15
C SER A 112 30.17 -2.75 1.73
N LEU A 113 29.41 -1.66 1.56
CA LEU A 113 28.00 -1.60 1.96
C LEU A 113 27.08 -2.33 0.96
N TYR A 114 27.53 -2.52 -0.27
CA TYR A 114 26.73 -3.11 -1.36
C TYR A 114 27.49 -4.21 -2.12
N PRO A 115 28.01 -5.24 -1.43
CA PRO A 115 28.97 -6.19 -2.01
C PRO A 115 28.44 -6.92 -3.25
N ASN A 116 27.17 -7.32 -3.26
CA ASN A 116 26.56 -7.97 -4.43
C ASN A 116 26.41 -7.03 -5.63
N PHE A 117 26.05 -5.76 -5.36
CA PHE A 117 25.89 -4.76 -6.41
C PHE A 117 27.24 -4.33 -6.96
N THR A 118 28.27 -4.21 -6.11
CA THR A 118 29.66 -4.03 -6.51
C THR A 118 30.14 -5.16 -7.40
N ALA A 119 29.93 -6.41 -6.99
CA ALA A 119 30.33 -7.57 -7.79
C ALA A 119 29.60 -7.60 -9.16
N GLU A 120 28.31 -7.23 -9.19
CA GLU A 120 27.57 -7.11 -10.45
C GLU A 120 28.12 -5.97 -11.34
N ALA A 121 28.47 -4.82 -10.75
CA ALA A 121 29.06 -3.70 -11.47
C ALA A 121 30.44 -4.06 -12.06
N GLU A 122 31.30 -4.71 -11.28
CA GLU A 122 32.60 -5.22 -11.75
C GLU A 122 32.39 -6.25 -12.87
N TYR A 123 31.50 -7.22 -12.69
CA TYR A 123 31.18 -8.25 -13.68
C TYR A 123 30.67 -7.64 -15.00
N LYS A 124 29.73 -6.69 -14.95
CA LYS A 124 29.17 -6.05 -16.16
C LYS A 124 30.15 -5.13 -16.87
N ASN A 125 31.19 -4.63 -16.18
CA ASN A 125 32.22 -3.79 -16.79
C ASN A 125 33.40 -4.58 -17.39
N GLN A 126 33.43 -5.91 -17.23
CA GLN A 126 34.38 -6.78 -17.93
C GLN A 126 34.17 -6.66 -19.45
N VAL A 127 35.26 -6.79 -20.22
CA VAL A 127 35.28 -6.55 -21.68
C VAL A 127 34.23 -7.39 -22.42
N GLU A 128 34.06 -8.64 -22.02
CA GLU A 128 33.11 -9.59 -22.59
C GLU A 128 31.64 -9.34 -22.19
N ASN A 129 31.40 -8.57 -21.13
CA ASN A 129 30.09 -8.34 -20.53
C ASN A 129 29.60 -6.89 -20.62
N ALA A 130 30.47 -5.95 -20.98
CA ALA A 130 30.14 -4.55 -21.21
C ALA A 130 29.28 -4.39 -22.47
N TYR A 131 28.48 -3.33 -22.53
CA TYR A 131 27.88 -2.90 -23.80
C TYR A 131 28.94 -2.26 -24.68
N ALA A 132 28.71 -2.24 -25.99
CA ALA A 132 29.56 -1.46 -26.88
C ALA A 132 29.51 0.05 -26.51
N PRO A 133 30.62 0.79 -26.68
CA PRO A 133 30.67 2.21 -26.40
C PRO A 133 29.57 3.00 -27.08
N THR A 134 28.91 3.90 -26.36
CA THR A 134 27.88 4.75 -26.97
C THR A 134 28.53 5.87 -27.77
N VAL A 135 28.34 5.86 -29.10
CA VAL A 135 28.96 6.84 -29.99
C VAL A 135 28.35 8.24 -29.79
N LYS A 136 29.17 9.21 -29.36
CA LYS A 136 28.79 10.62 -29.31
C LYS A 136 29.11 11.31 -30.63
N LEU A 137 28.08 11.64 -31.41
CA LEU A 137 28.27 12.35 -32.68
C LEU A 137 28.64 13.82 -32.46
N LYS A 138 29.36 14.39 -33.43
CA LYS A 138 29.56 15.84 -33.50
C LYS A 138 28.20 16.54 -33.68
N LYS A 139 28.01 17.66 -32.98
CA LYS A 139 26.78 18.46 -33.07
C LYS A 139 26.54 18.92 -34.50
N GLN A 140 25.37 18.63 -35.05
CA GLN A 140 24.94 19.14 -36.34
C GLN A 140 24.39 20.57 -36.22
N SER A 141 24.84 21.45 -37.11
CA SER A 141 24.43 22.87 -37.18
C SER A 141 22.99 23.01 -37.66
N PHE A 142 22.30 24.07 -37.20
CA PHE A 142 21.00 24.49 -37.75
C PHE A 142 21.13 25.26 -39.06
N TYR A 143 22.34 25.64 -39.47
CA TYR A 143 22.58 26.22 -40.78
C TYR A 143 22.47 25.14 -41.86
N LEU A 144 21.68 25.45 -42.89
CA LEU A 144 21.58 24.67 -44.12
C LEU A 144 22.85 24.87 -44.98
N PRO A 145 23.11 23.98 -45.96
CA PRO A 145 24.30 24.09 -46.82
C PRO A 145 24.40 25.40 -47.61
N ASP A 146 23.28 26.10 -47.82
CA ASP A 146 23.21 27.40 -48.48
C ASP A 146 23.50 28.59 -47.54
N GLY A 147 23.79 28.33 -46.25
CA GLY A 147 24.06 29.35 -45.24
C GLY A 147 22.82 29.97 -44.60
N THR A 148 21.62 29.52 -44.97
CA THR A 148 20.36 29.94 -44.33
C THR A 148 20.08 29.10 -43.08
N GLN A 149 19.17 29.56 -42.23
CA GLN A 149 18.75 28.88 -41.01
C GLN A 149 17.21 28.83 -40.96
N PRO A 150 16.59 27.76 -40.43
CA PRO A 150 15.15 27.75 -40.17
C PRO A 150 14.73 28.91 -39.24
N PRO A 151 13.47 29.37 -39.32
CA PRO A 151 12.94 30.36 -38.38
C PRO A 151 13.14 29.94 -36.92
N PHE A 152 13.32 30.93 -36.03
CA PHE A 152 13.57 30.67 -34.61
C PHE A 152 12.45 29.82 -33.99
N GLU A 153 11.20 30.01 -34.39
CA GLU A 153 10.04 29.25 -33.92
C GLU A 153 10.16 27.76 -34.28
N GLU A 154 10.64 27.43 -35.48
CA GLU A 154 10.85 26.04 -35.91
C GLU A 154 11.97 25.39 -35.11
N ILE A 155 13.05 26.13 -34.87
CA ILE A 155 14.16 25.69 -34.01
C ILE A 155 13.69 25.49 -32.57
N ALA A 156 12.92 26.43 -32.03
CA ALA A 156 12.38 26.34 -30.68
C ALA A 156 11.44 25.14 -30.53
N ILE A 157 10.59 24.86 -31.52
CA ILE A 157 9.74 23.66 -31.57
C ILE A 157 10.60 22.40 -31.58
N HIS A 158 11.62 22.33 -32.43
CA HIS A 158 12.57 21.20 -32.47
C HIS A 158 13.28 20.99 -31.13
N MET A 159 13.81 22.07 -30.53
CA MET A 159 14.51 22.02 -29.23
C MET A 159 13.58 21.69 -28.06
N SER A 160 12.28 21.91 -28.20
CA SER A 160 11.28 21.64 -27.17
C SER A 160 10.87 20.17 -27.07
N ASP A 161 11.31 19.31 -28.00
CA ASP A 161 11.02 17.86 -27.94
C ASP A 161 11.73 17.20 -26.75
N SER A 162 10.98 17.14 -25.65
CA SER A 162 11.35 16.42 -24.43
C SER A 162 10.71 15.03 -24.36
N ILE A 163 9.89 14.66 -25.35
CA ILE A 163 9.13 13.41 -25.36
C ILE A 163 10.02 12.25 -25.82
N SER A 164 10.85 12.50 -26.84
CA SER A 164 11.71 11.46 -27.44
C SER A 164 12.62 10.77 -26.41
N VAL A 165 13.28 11.53 -25.52
CA VAL A 165 14.12 10.97 -24.43
C VAL A 165 13.32 10.00 -23.56
N GLY A 166 12.12 10.39 -23.14
CA GLY A 166 11.27 9.55 -22.30
C GLY A 166 10.78 8.28 -23.01
N VAL A 167 10.42 8.38 -24.30
CA VAL A 167 9.97 7.23 -25.11
C VAL A 167 11.10 6.24 -25.34
N ILE A 168 12.28 6.72 -25.73
CA ILE A 168 13.46 5.87 -25.97
C ILE A 168 13.89 5.20 -24.67
N ASN A 169 13.99 5.94 -23.56
CA ASN A 169 14.37 5.38 -22.27
C ASN A 169 13.40 4.30 -21.76
N ASN A 170 12.09 4.48 -21.98
CA ASN A 170 11.10 3.45 -21.66
C ASN A 170 11.30 2.17 -22.48
N GLN A 171 11.67 2.28 -23.76
CA GLN A 171 12.01 1.11 -24.56
C GLN A 171 13.31 0.44 -24.06
N VAL A 172 14.38 1.21 -23.83
CA VAL A 172 15.65 0.67 -23.32
C VAL A 172 15.42 -0.08 -22.02
N THR A 173 14.65 0.51 -21.09
CA THR A 173 14.27 -0.14 -19.83
C THR A 173 13.49 -1.45 -20.05
N ALA A 174 12.64 -1.51 -21.08
CA ALA A 174 11.89 -2.73 -21.41
C ALA A 174 12.81 -3.83 -21.94
N LEU A 175 13.74 -3.48 -22.83
CA LEU A 175 14.73 -4.40 -23.37
C LEU A 175 15.66 -4.93 -22.27
N GLU A 176 16.17 -4.06 -21.40
CA GLU A 176 17.00 -4.45 -20.24
C GLU A 176 16.26 -5.39 -19.29
N ALA A 177 14.96 -5.17 -19.10
CA ALA A 177 14.12 -6.05 -18.27
C ALA A 177 14.01 -7.46 -18.88
N LEU A 178 13.85 -7.56 -20.21
CA LEU A 178 13.80 -8.85 -20.91
C LEU A 178 15.18 -9.52 -21.00
N GLU A 179 16.26 -8.76 -21.19
CA GLU A 179 17.62 -9.27 -21.12
C GLU A 179 17.90 -9.85 -19.72
N SER A 180 17.52 -9.13 -18.67
CA SER A 180 17.71 -9.57 -17.28
C SER A 180 16.83 -10.78 -16.94
N GLU A 181 15.62 -10.88 -17.50
CA GLU A 181 14.78 -12.07 -17.37
C GLU A 181 15.47 -13.31 -17.92
N ILE A 182 16.17 -13.21 -19.06
CA ILE A 182 16.94 -14.32 -19.63
C ILE A 182 18.00 -14.79 -18.64
N GLU A 183 18.74 -13.87 -18.00
CA GLU A 183 19.76 -14.23 -17.01
C GLU A 183 19.15 -14.86 -15.74
N ILE A 184 18.01 -14.34 -15.26
CA ILE A 184 17.29 -14.93 -14.13
C ILE A 184 16.82 -16.36 -14.47
N LEU A 185 16.22 -16.57 -15.64
CA LEU A 185 15.75 -17.88 -16.05
C LEU A 185 16.91 -18.85 -16.28
N LYS A 186 17.99 -18.40 -16.91
CA LYS A 186 19.21 -19.18 -17.14
C LYS A 186 19.81 -19.67 -15.81
N THR A 187 19.93 -18.78 -14.83
CA THR A 187 20.59 -19.04 -13.54
C THR A 187 19.68 -19.79 -12.57
N TYR A 188 18.42 -19.38 -12.44
CA TYR A 188 17.52 -19.84 -11.36
C TYR A 188 16.30 -20.63 -11.85
N GLY A 189 15.90 -20.48 -13.12
CA GLY A 189 14.72 -21.13 -13.69
C GLY A 189 14.80 -22.66 -13.76
N THR A 190 13.66 -23.33 -13.66
CA THR A 190 13.54 -24.78 -13.87
C THR A 190 13.64 -25.15 -15.36
N PRO A 191 13.93 -26.42 -15.71
CA PRO A 191 13.90 -26.86 -17.12
C PRO A 191 12.59 -26.53 -17.82
N GLU A 192 11.46 -26.69 -17.13
CA GLU A 192 10.12 -26.40 -17.66
C GLU A 192 9.95 -24.91 -17.95
N GLN A 193 10.40 -24.03 -17.06
CA GLN A 193 10.33 -22.58 -17.25
C GLN A 193 11.20 -22.10 -18.42
N LYS A 194 12.41 -22.68 -18.56
CA LYS A 194 13.30 -22.40 -19.69
C LYS A 194 12.67 -22.86 -21.01
N SER A 195 12.04 -24.02 -21.00
CA SER A 195 11.31 -24.59 -22.13
C SER A 195 10.11 -23.71 -22.53
N GLU A 196 9.28 -23.29 -21.56
CA GLU A 196 8.13 -22.39 -21.75
C GLU A 196 8.56 -21.03 -22.34
N TYR A 197 9.72 -20.52 -21.92
CA TYR A 197 10.29 -19.29 -22.50
C TYR A 197 10.66 -19.47 -23.97
N LEU A 198 11.34 -20.56 -24.34
CA LEU A 198 11.66 -20.89 -25.73
C LEU A 198 10.41 -20.98 -26.60
N ASP A 199 9.36 -21.66 -26.10
CA ASP A 199 8.07 -21.78 -26.81
C ASP A 199 7.47 -20.40 -27.11
N LYS A 200 7.35 -19.53 -26.10
CA LYS A 200 6.74 -18.20 -26.26
C LYS A 200 7.52 -17.32 -27.23
N VAL A 201 8.85 -17.29 -27.13
CA VAL A 201 9.69 -16.46 -28.01
C VAL A 201 9.66 -17.02 -29.44
N SER A 202 9.76 -18.34 -29.60
CA SER A 202 9.70 -18.98 -30.92
C SER A 202 8.36 -18.74 -31.60
N SER A 203 7.24 -18.87 -30.87
CA SER A 203 5.92 -18.57 -31.41
C SER A 203 5.79 -17.11 -31.83
N HIS A 204 6.30 -16.18 -31.02
CA HIS A 204 6.30 -14.75 -31.36
C HIS A 204 7.08 -14.48 -32.66
N TYR A 205 8.30 -15.01 -32.80
CA TYR A 205 9.11 -14.81 -34.02
C TYR A 205 8.50 -15.47 -35.25
N GLN A 206 7.89 -16.64 -35.11
CA GLN A 206 7.12 -17.26 -36.20
C GLN A 206 5.94 -16.39 -36.64
N GLU A 207 5.23 -15.76 -35.70
CA GLU A 207 4.18 -14.79 -36.02
C GLU A 207 4.76 -13.60 -36.79
N LEU A 208 5.91 -13.05 -36.39
CA LEU A 208 6.57 -11.97 -37.11
C LEU A 208 6.96 -12.36 -38.54
N PHE A 209 7.51 -13.56 -38.76
CA PHE A 209 7.81 -14.06 -40.11
C PHE A 209 6.54 -14.20 -40.97
N SER A 210 5.42 -14.62 -40.37
CA SER A 210 4.14 -14.69 -41.09
C SER A 210 3.66 -13.31 -41.57
N GLN A 211 3.96 -12.24 -40.82
CA GLN A 211 3.60 -10.86 -41.16
C GLN A 211 4.39 -10.29 -42.35
N GLU A 212 5.55 -10.87 -42.70
CA GLU A 212 6.30 -10.50 -43.92
C GLU A 212 5.59 -10.97 -45.20
N ASN A 213 4.68 -11.94 -45.12
CA ASN A 213 4.01 -12.56 -46.26
C ASN A 213 2.53 -12.14 -46.43
N GLN A 214 2.06 -11.15 -45.66
CA GLN A 214 0.68 -10.65 -45.71
C GLN A 214 0.46 -9.65 -46.88
N GLU A 215 -0.80 -9.35 -47.23
CA GLU A 215 -1.16 -8.35 -48.26
C GLU A 215 -0.52 -6.97 -48.02
N ARG A 216 -0.27 -6.62 -46.75
CA ARG A 216 0.51 -5.44 -46.33
C ARG A 216 1.72 -5.91 -45.52
N PRO A 217 2.83 -6.27 -46.17
CA PRO A 217 3.96 -6.91 -45.51
C PRO A 217 4.63 -5.95 -44.52
N LYS A 218 5.03 -6.49 -43.37
CA LYS A 218 5.80 -5.76 -42.34
C LYS A 218 7.21 -6.36 -42.23
N PRO A 219 8.16 -5.93 -43.06
CA PRO A 219 9.48 -6.54 -43.13
C PRO A 219 10.20 -6.45 -41.79
N ILE A 220 10.95 -7.50 -41.46
CA ILE A 220 11.84 -7.53 -40.30
C ILE A 220 13.18 -6.89 -40.69
N ARG A 221 13.73 -6.10 -39.76
CA ARG A 221 15.04 -5.47 -39.89
C ARG A 221 16.15 -6.53 -40.07
N GLN A 222 16.97 -6.37 -41.11
CA GLN A 222 17.97 -7.36 -41.52
C GLN A 222 19.00 -7.65 -40.43
N GLU A 223 19.37 -6.65 -39.65
CA GLU A 223 20.29 -6.72 -38.52
C GLU A 223 19.82 -7.65 -37.38
N TYR A 224 18.51 -7.91 -37.28
CA TYR A 224 17.93 -8.77 -36.25
C TYR A 224 17.36 -10.08 -36.79
N LYS A 225 17.13 -10.17 -38.09
CA LYS A 225 16.47 -11.32 -38.74
C LYS A 225 17.20 -12.64 -38.49
N SER A 226 18.52 -12.68 -38.66
CA SER A 226 19.32 -13.89 -38.43
C SER A 226 19.23 -14.41 -36.99
N TYR A 227 19.23 -13.51 -35.99
CA TYR A 227 19.06 -13.90 -34.58
C TYR A 227 17.71 -14.58 -34.33
N MET A 228 16.64 -14.07 -34.96
CA MET A 228 15.30 -14.67 -34.84
C MET A 228 15.22 -16.04 -35.52
N GLU A 229 15.81 -16.18 -36.71
CA GLU A 229 15.89 -17.44 -37.46
C GLU A 229 16.68 -18.49 -36.67
N ASP A 230 17.86 -18.13 -36.17
CA ASP A 230 18.71 -18.99 -35.34
C ASP A 230 17.99 -19.41 -34.06
N PHE A 231 17.28 -18.48 -33.40
CA PHE A 231 16.51 -18.79 -32.20
C PHE A 231 15.41 -19.82 -32.49
N VAL A 232 14.62 -19.63 -33.55
CA VAL A 232 13.54 -20.55 -33.92
C VAL A 232 14.09 -21.93 -34.29
N ALA A 233 15.19 -21.99 -35.04
CA ALA A 233 15.84 -23.25 -35.40
C ALA A 233 16.31 -24.02 -34.14
N LEU A 234 16.93 -23.33 -33.18
CA LEU A 234 17.37 -23.92 -31.92
C LEU A 234 16.18 -24.36 -31.04
N ALA A 235 15.08 -23.60 -31.01
CA ALA A 235 13.89 -23.91 -30.21
C ALA A 235 13.10 -25.14 -30.73
N GLN A 236 13.22 -25.44 -32.02
CA GLN A 236 12.61 -26.60 -32.69
C GLN A 236 13.47 -27.87 -32.64
N THR A 237 14.74 -27.75 -32.27
CA THR A 237 15.66 -28.88 -32.10
C THR A 237 15.38 -29.62 -30.78
N GLU A 238 15.91 -30.85 -30.62
CA GLU A 238 15.84 -31.57 -29.35
C GLU A 238 16.40 -30.74 -28.19
N ARG A 239 15.61 -30.61 -27.12
CA ARG A 239 15.83 -29.65 -26.02
C ARG A 239 16.87 -30.13 -24.99
N ALA A 240 18.06 -30.43 -25.47
CA ALA A 240 19.21 -30.65 -24.58
C ALA A 240 19.54 -29.34 -23.81
N PRO A 241 20.02 -29.40 -22.54
CA PRO A 241 20.31 -28.20 -21.75
C PRO A 241 21.24 -27.20 -22.44
N GLN A 242 22.23 -27.68 -23.20
CA GLN A 242 23.15 -26.82 -23.95
C GLN A 242 22.45 -26.06 -25.08
N ILE A 243 21.52 -26.70 -25.80
CA ILE A 243 20.75 -26.07 -26.89
C ILE A 243 19.81 -24.99 -26.34
N ILE A 244 19.16 -25.27 -25.21
CA ILE A 244 18.31 -24.27 -24.51
C ILE A 244 19.14 -23.04 -24.15
N LEU A 245 20.31 -23.23 -23.52
CA LEU A 245 21.19 -22.13 -23.14
C LEU A 245 21.73 -21.36 -24.35
N GLN A 246 22.01 -22.06 -25.45
CA GLN A 246 22.44 -21.44 -26.70
C GLN A 246 21.33 -20.57 -27.31
N ALA A 247 20.10 -21.07 -27.38
CA ALA A 247 18.95 -20.28 -27.86
C ALA A 247 18.75 -19.02 -27.01
N MET A 248 18.78 -19.15 -25.69
CA MET A 248 18.68 -18.01 -24.76
C MET A 248 19.81 -16.99 -24.99
N LYS A 249 21.04 -17.44 -25.24
CA LYS A 249 22.18 -16.57 -25.54
C LYS A 249 22.00 -15.80 -26.85
N VAL A 250 21.49 -16.45 -27.90
CA VAL A 250 21.18 -15.79 -29.19
C VAL A 250 20.18 -14.66 -28.98
N ASN A 251 19.08 -14.90 -28.27
CA ASN A 251 18.07 -13.86 -28.04
C ASN A 251 18.60 -12.71 -27.18
N ARG A 252 19.41 -13.04 -26.15
CA ARG A 252 20.06 -12.05 -25.30
C ARG A 252 20.95 -11.12 -26.13
N GLN A 253 21.74 -11.65 -27.06
CA GLN A 253 22.61 -10.84 -27.93
C GLN A 253 21.80 -9.89 -28.82
N MET A 254 20.66 -10.34 -29.33
CA MET A 254 19.74 -9.50 -30.10
C MET A 254 19.22 -8.32 -29.26
N TYR A 255 18.74 -8.57 -28.03
CA TYR A 255 18.29 -7.47 -27.15
C TYR A 255 19.42 -6.51 -26.77
N ARG A 256 20.65 -7.00 -26.55
CA ARG A 256 21.81 -6.14 -26.31
C ARG A 256 22.08 -5.19 -27.48
N LYS A 257 21.97 -5.66 -28.72
CA LYS A 257 22.11 -4.81 -29.91
C LYS A 257 21.03 -3.73 -29.99
N MET A 258 19.79 -4.06 -29.63
CA MET A 258 18.70 -3.08 -29.55
C MET A 258 18.90 -2.07 -28.42
N ILE A 259 19.47 -2.47 -27.28
CA ILE A 259 19.83 -1.57 -26.17
C ILE A 259 20.92 -0.59 -26.62
N GLU A 260 21.98 -1.08 -27.27
CA GLU A 260 23.06 -0.24 -27.83
C GLU A 260 22.51 0.82 -28.80
N GLU A 261 21.62 0.42 -29.70
CA GLU A 261 20.93 1.33 -30.62
C GLU A 261 20.03 2.34 -29.89
N GLY A 262 19.26 1.88 -28.89
CA GLY A 262 18.43 2.74 -28.06
C GLY A 262 19.26 3.79 -27.31
N CYS A 263 20.40 3.41 -26.73
CA CYS A 263 21.33 4.32 -26.06
C CYS A 263 21.89 5.38 -27.02
N PHE A 264 22.27 4.96 -28.23
CA PHE A 264 22.75 5.86 -29.27
C PHE A 264 21.67 6.88 -29.69
N GLN A 265 20.44 6.44 -29.95
CA GLN A 265 19.33 7.33 -30.28
C GLN A 265 18.96 8.24 -29.10
N ASN A 266 19.06 7.75 -27.87
CA ASN A 266 18.81 8.55 -26.67
C ASN A 266 19.85 9.67 -26.53
N GLN A 267 21.12 9.39 -26.85
CA GLN A 267 22.17 10.40 -26.85
C GLN A 267 21.87 11.53 -27.86
N ILE A 268 21.35 11.18 -29.05
CA ILE A 268 20.88 12.18 -30.03
C ILE A 268 19.69 12.97 -29.47
N ALA A 269 18.73 12.31 -28.82
CA ALA A 269 17.55 12.95 -28.24
C ALA A 269 17.90 13.94 -27.11
N VAL A 270 18.81 13.57 -26.20
CA VAL A 270 19.33 14.47 -25.15
C VAL A 270 20.02 15.69 -25.76
N ASP A 271 20.61 15.54 -26.94
CA ASP A 271 21.38 16.57 -27.61
C ASP A 271 20.56 17.50 -28.52
N LEU A 272 19.24 17.30 -28.64
CA LEU A 272 18.34 18.09 -29.50
C LEU A 272 18.40 19.60 -29.24
N PHE A 273 18.61 20.02 -27.99
CA PHE A 273 18.75 21.45 -27.64
C PHE A 273 20.06 22.09 -28.14
N LYS A 274 21.05 21.27 -28.52
CA LYS A 274 22.37 21.70 -29.02
C LYS A 274 22.61 21.28 -30.48
N SER A 275 21.67 20.59 -31.14
CA SER A 275 21.88 20.01 -32.46
C SER A 275 20.60 19.91 -33.29
N SER A 276 20.71 20.12 -34.60
CA SER A 276 19.63 19.92 -35.57
C SER A 276 19.35 18.45 -35.92
N LYS A 277 20.18 17.50 -35.47
CA LYS A 277 19.99 16.07 -35.72
C LYS A 277 18.85 15.53 -34.84
N THR A 278 17.87 14.88 -35.45
CA THR A 278 16.76 14.22 -34.74
C THR A 278 17.02 12.73 -34.50
N PRO A 279 16.50 12.16 -33.40
CA PRO A 279 16.53 10.72 -33.18
C PRO A 279 15.59 10.00 -34.15
N GLU A 280 15.97 8.79 -34.56
CA GLU A 280 15.22 7.98 -35.51
C GLU A 280 14.10 7.19 -34.82
N MET A 281 13.02 7.90 -34.47
CA MET A 281 11.89 7.32 -33.72
C MET A 281 11.17 6.16 -34.43
N GLY A 282 11.33 6.03 -35.75
CA GLY A 282 10.85 4.87 -36.50
C GLY A 282 11.52 3.55 -36.07
N LEU A 283 12.84 3.57 -35.84
CA LEU A 283 13.61 2.41 -35.38
C LEU A 283 13.16 2.00 -33.98
N ILE A 284 12.99 2.99 -33.10
CA ILE A 284 12.50 2.82 -31.72
C ILE A 284 11.11 2.21 -31.73
N LYS A 285 10.20 2.72 -32.57
CA LYS A 285 8.86 2.16 -32.66
C LYS A 285 8.87 0.71 -33.17
N GLU A 286 9.70 0.42 -34.16
CA GLU A 286 9.80 -0.90 -34.77
C GLU A 286 10.41 -1.94 -33.81
N ASN A 287 11.44 -1.58 -33.04
CA ASN A 287 12.05 -2.46 -32.04
C ASN A 287 11.03 -3.01 -31.03
N ASN A 288 9.98 -2.24 -30.68
CA ASN A 288 8.91 -2.69 -29.79
C ASN A 288 8.13 -3.90 -30.33
N ARG A 289 8.06 -4.08 -31.65
CA ARG A 289 7.39 -5.23 -32.29
C ARG A 289 8.14 -6.54 -32.03
N TYR A 290 9.45 -6.47 -31.79
CA TYR A 290 10.31 -7.64 -31.60
C TYR A 290 10.33 -8.16 -30.15
N LEU A 291 9.75 -7.41 -29.21
CA LEU A 291 9.58 -7.87 -27.84
C LEU A 291 8.47 -8.92 -27.81
N TYR A 292 8.78 -10.12 -27.31
CA TYR A 292 7.80 -11.21 -27.24
C TYR A 292 6.67 -10.96 -26.24
N ARG A 293 6.83 -9.96 -25.36
CA ARG A 293 5.83 -9.51 -24.39
C ARG A 293 6.07 -8.07 -23.97
N ASP A 294 5.01 -7.43 -23.46
CA ASP A 294 5.10 -6.14 -22.78
C ASP A 294 5.69 -6.26 -21.36
N VAL A 295 6.39 -5.19 -20.95
CA VAL A 295 6.89 -4.97 -19.58
C VAL A 295 6.00 -3.92 -18.89
N ASN A 296 4.89 -4.38 -18.30
CA ASN A 296 3.79 -3.51 -17.90
C ASN A 296 4.16 -2.46 -16.85
N TYR A 297 5.05 -2.78 -15.90
CA TYR A 297 5.39 -1.88 -14.79
C TYR A 297 5.97 -0.53 -15.24
N ILE A 298 6.51 -0.45 -16.45
CA ILE A 298 7.04 0.80 -17.02
C ILE A 298 5.90 1.83 -17.19
N LYS A 299 4.71 1.37 -17.58
CA LYS A 299 3.49 2.18 -17.72
C LYS A 299 2.73 2.23 -16.40
N ASP A 300 2.46 1.08 -15.81
CA ASP A 300 1.55 0.94 -14.66
C ASP A 300 2.03 1.75 -13.44
N LYS A 301 3.33 1.86 -13.19
CA LYS A 301 3.87 2.58 -12.02
C LYS A 301 3.45 4.06 -11.92
N LYS A 302 2.93 4.64 -13.01
CA LYS A 302 2.45 6.03 -13.05
C LYS A 302 0.93 6.14 -12.81
N LEU A 303 0.21 5.02 -12.75
CA LEU A 303 -1.23 5.00 -12.51
C LEU A 303 -1.53 5.32 -11.03
N LYS A 304 -2.50 6.20 -10.81
CA LYS A 304 -2.90 6.63 -9.46
C LYS A 304 -3.55 5.51 -8.63
N THR A 305 -4.08 4.47 -9.26
CA THR A 305 -4.75 3.34 -8.60
C THR A 305 -3.77 2.33 -8.00
N ILE A 306 -2.51 2.36 -8.43
CA ILE A 306 -1.51 1.38 -8.05
C ILE A 306 -1.12 1.55 -6.59
N TYR A 307 -1.17 0.45 -5.86
CA TYR A 307 -1.01 0.35 -4.41
C TYR A 307 -1.99 1.21 -3.59
N LEU A 308 -3.11 1.63 -4.20
CA LEU A 308 -4.32 2.09 -3.51
C LEU A 308 -5.43 1.05 -3.67
N ASP A 309 -5.76 0.74 -4.93
CA ASP A 309 -6.87 -0.15 -5.29
C ASP A 309 -6.37 -1.49 -5.88
N GLU A 310 -5.21 -1.48 -6.54
CA GLU A 310 -4.66 -2.66 -7.24
C GLU A 310 -3.13 -2.70 -7.20
N GLY A 311 -2.55 -3.87 -7.39
CA GLY A 311 -1.10 -4.05 -7.55
C GLY A 311 -0.65 -3.88 -9.01
N ILE A 312 0.65 -3.73 -9.25
CA ILE A 312 1.20 -3.65 -10.62
C ILE A 312 1.11 -5.02 -11.29
N LYS A 313 0.66 -5.10 -12.55
CA LYS A 313 0.55 -6.36 -13.28
C LYS A 313 1.91 -6.83 -13.77
N THR A 314 2.26 -8.07 -13.46
CA THR A 314 3.54 -8.69 -13.85
C THR A 314 3.28 -9.92 -14.72
N LYS A 315 4.09 -10.12 -15.77
CA LYS A 315 3.92 -11.24 -16.72
C LYS A 315 5.16 -12.10 -16.87
N GLY A 316 6.31 -11.68 -16.35
CA GLY A 316 7.56 -12.40 -16.44
C GLY A 316 8.39 -12.39 -15.16
N TYR A 317 9.69 -12.59 -15.34
CA TYR A 317 10.66 -12.88 -14.28
C TYR A 317 11.81 -11.86 -14.22
N SER A 318 11.64 -10.67 -14.80
CA SER A 318 12.63 -9.61 -14.64
C SER A 318 12.81 -9.29 -13.14
N PRO A 319 14.00 -8.82 -12.69
CA PRO A 319 14.23 -8.54 -11.27
C PRO A 319 13.18 -7.61 -10.66
N VAL A 320 12.74 -6.59 -11.40
CA VAL A 320 11.70 -5.65 -10.96
C VAL A 320 10.34 -6.33 -10.85
N GLU A 321 9.97 -7.19 -11.79
CA GLU A 321 8.72 -7.96 -11.72
C GLU A 321 8.71 -8.92 -10.52
N LEU A 322 9.83 -9.59 -10.23
CA LEU A 322 9.96 -10.46 -9.05
C LEU A 322 9.78 -9.69 -7.74
N LEU A 323 10.31 -8.46 -7.66
CA LEU A 323 10.07 -7.57 -6.52
C LEU A 323 8.60 -7.16 -6.43
N ILE A 324 8.00 -6.74 -7.55
CA ILE A 324 6.58 -6.36 -7.62
C ILE A 324 5.68 -7.52 -7.21
N ILE A 325 5.97 -8.76 -7.60
CA ILE A 325 5.21 -9.94 -7.20
C ILE A 325 5.20 -10.09 -5.67
N GLN A 326 6.34 -9.87 -5.01
CA GLN A 326 6.41 -9.87 -3.55
C GLN A 326 5.67 -8.68 -2.93
N THR A 327 5.82 -7.48 -3.49
CA THR A 327 5.11 -6.28 -3.02
C THR A 327 3.60 -6.43 -3.16
N ASN A 328 3.12 -6.98 -4.28
CA ASN A 328 1.72 -7.27 -4.52
C ASN A 328 1.16 -8.26 -3.50
N LYS A 329 1.93 -9.29 -3.12
CA LYS A 329 1.54 -10.23 -2.06
C LYS A 329 1.31 -9.48 -0.73
N TYR A 330 2.24 -8.63 -0.31
CA TYR A 330 2.10 -7.86 0.93
C TYR A 330 0.98 -6.82 0.85
N PHE A 331 0.85 -6.15 -0.28
CA PHE A 331 -0.23 -5.20 -0.54
C PHE A 331 -1.59 -5.89 -0.44
N GLN A 332 -1.80 -7.04 -1.07
CA GLN A 332 -3.07 -7.77 -0.99
C GLN A 332 -3.42 -8.21 0.43
N GLN A 333 -2.42 -8.64 1.21
CA GLN A 333 -2.62 -9.00 2.62
C GLN A 333 -3.02 -7.78 3.46
N SER A 334 -2.48 -6.60 3.15
CA SER A 334 -2.61 -5.39 3.98
C SER A 334 -3.59 -4.36 3.43
N GLN A 335 -4.11 -4.54 2.22
CA GLN A 335 -4.94 -3.56 1.54
C GLN A 335 -6.21 -3.31 2.36
N LEU A 336 -6.48 -2.04 2.65
CA LEU A 336 -7.69 -1.65 3.34
C LEU A 336 -8.89 -1.77 2.41
N GLU A 337 -10.01 -2.23 2.95
CA GLU A 337 -11.28 -2.22 2.25
C GLU A 337 -12.06 -0.96 2.62
N SER A 338 -12.59 -0.27 1.62
CA SER A 338 -13.49 0.84 1.86
C SER A 338 -14.79 0.32 2.47
N ARG A 339 -15.12 0.80 3.68
CA ARG A 339 -16.40 0.55 4.34
C ARG A 339 -17.41 1.66 4.02
N PRO A 340 -18.71 1.36 3.97
CA PRO A 340 -19.74 2.39 3.82
C PRO A 340 -19.64 3.46 4.92
N ILE A 341 -19.57 4.74 4.53
CA ILE A 341 -19.45 5.86 5.48
C ILE A 341 -20.62 5.94 6.47
N VAL A 342 -21.79 5.43 6.07
CA VAL A 342 -23.00 5.41 6.91
C VAL A 342 -22.82 4.60 8.21
N GLN A 343 -21.87 3.66 8.26
CA GLN A 343 -21.53 2.91 9.48
C GLN A 343 -21.00 3.82 10.59
N PHE A 344 -20.54 5.02 10.23
CA PHE A 344 -20.05 6.04 11.14
C PHE A 344 -21.10 7.12 11.41
N GLN A 345 -22.40 6.86 11.17
CA GLN A 345 -23.48 7.81 11.45
C GLN A 345 -23.45 8.33 12.90
N ASP A 346 -23.01 7.49 13.84
CA ASP A 346 -22.96 7.78 15.28
C ASP A 346 -21.66 8.46 15.73
N LEU A 347 -20.79 8.90 14.81
CA LEU A 347 -19.55 9.62 15.13
C LEU A 347 -19.79 10.83 16.05
N PHE A 348 -20.90 11.54 15.84
CA PHE A 348 -21.32 12.70 16.64
C PHE A 348 -22.48 12.38 17.59
N LYS A 349 -22.70 11.10 17.95
CA LYS A 349 -23.73 10.72 18.94
C LYS A 349 -23.54 11.49 20.24
N GLY A 350 -24.62 12.10 20.73
CA GLY A 350 -24.65 12.94 21.93
C GLY A 350 -24.28 14.42 21.71
N VAL A 351 -23.95 14.84 20.48
CA VAL A 351 -23.73 16.25 20.15
C VAL A 351 -25.02 16.85 19.61
N GLU A 352 -25.58 17.82 20.32
CA GLU A 352 -26.76 18.56 19.86
C GLU A 352 -26.38 19.63 18.82
N PHE A 353 -27.27 19.85 17.86
CA PHE A 353 -27.17 20.92 16.87
C PHE A 353 -28.56 21.45 16.52
N THR A 354 -28.63 22.68 16.04
CA THR A 354 -29.89 23.34 15.71
C THR A 354 -30.36 23.01 14.30
N SER A 355 -31.68 23.12 14.04
CA SER A 355 -32.24 23.01 12.68
C SER A 355 -31.58 24.00 11.71
N GLN A 356 -31.24 25.20 12.19
CA GLN A 356 -30.55 26.22 11.39
C GLN A 356 -29.13 25.78 10.97
N GLN A 357 -28.33 25.25 11.90
CA GLN A 357 -26.99 24.69 11.58
C GLN A 357 -27.08 23.59 10.52
N ARG A 358 -28.14 22.78 10.57
CA ARG A 358 -28.38 21.73 9.56
C ARG A 358 -28.70 22.31 8.18
N LEU A 359 -29.58 23.30 8.10
CA LEU A 359 -29.94 23.96 6.84
C LEU A 359 -28.75 24.71 6.23
N GLU A 360 -27.91 25.34 7.06
CA GLU A 360 -26.65 25.97 6.64
C GLU A 360 -25.65 24.95 6.09
N ALA A 361 -25.53 23.79 6.74
CA ALA A 361 -24.68 22.71 6.26
C ALA A 361 -25.17 22.16 4.91
N ILE A 362 -26.48 22.04 4.69
CA ILE A 362 -27.07 21.65 3.40
C ILE A 362 -26.70 22.67 2.30
N ALA A 363 -26.92 23.96 2.57
CA ALA A 363 -26.63 25.03 1.62
C ALA A 363 -25.14 25.06 1.24
N THR A 364 -24.28 24.95 2.25
CA THR A 364 -22.82 25.02 2.09
C THR A 364 -22.30 23.78 1.38
N LYS A 365 -22.77 22.58 1.75
CA LYS A 365 -22.38 21.34 1.09
C LYS A 365 -22.72 21.38 -0.40
N PHE A 366 -23.91 21.86 -0.78
CA PHE A 366 -24.30 21.97 -2.18
C PHE A 366 -23.34 22.85 -2.98
N GLU A 367 -23.01 24.04 -2.45
CA GLU A 367 -22.09 24.95 -3.12
C GLU A 367 -20.66 24.39 -3.19
N TYR A 368 -20.19 23.76 -2.11
CA TYR A 368 -18.91 23.05 -2.10
C TYR A 368 -18.88 21.94 -3.15
N ASP A 369 -19.89 21.07 -3.20
CA ASP A 369 -19.97 19.97 -4.15
C ASP A 369 -20.04 20.48 -5.59
N ARG A 370 -20.73 21.59 -5.85
CA ARG A 370 -20.75 22.24 -7.17
C ARG A 370 -19.33 22.62 -7.61
N LEU A 371 -18.57 23.29 -6.74
CA LEU A 371 -17.19 23.70 -7.00
C LEU A 371 -16.24 22.49 -7.14
N PHE A 372 -16.35 21.53 -6.21
CA PHE A 372 -15.51 20.33 -6.18
C PHE A 372 -15.76 19.43 -7.38
N ASN A 373 -17.03 19.19 -7.74
CA ASN A 373 -17.38 18.39 -8.91
C ASN A 373 -16.97 19.07 -10.22
N ALA A 374 -17.02 20.41 -10.29
CA ALA A 374 -16.45 21.14 -11.42
C ALA A 374 -14.93 20.93 -11.51
N ALA A 375 -14.20 21.01 -10.38
CA ALA A 375 -12.76 20.73 -10.34
C ALA A 375 -12.44 19.30 -10.78
N VAL A 376 -13.20 18.30 -10.31
CA VAL A 376 -13.07 16.89 -10.73
C VAL A 376 -13.29 16.72 -12.23
N ARG A 377 -14.33 17.33 -12.81
CA ARG A 377 -14.58 17.27 -14.27
C ARG A 377 -13.41 17.85 -15.06
N ILE A 378 -12.84 18.97 -14.63
CA ILE A 378 -11.69 19.60 -15.30
C ILE A 378 -10.41 18.78 -15.09
N ASP A 379 -10.22 18.13 -13.95
CA ASP A 379 -9.09 17.21 -13.70
C ASP A 379 -9.16 15.97 -14.61
N ILE A 380 -10.34 15.37 -14.77
CA ILE A 380 -10.59 14.28 -15.72
C ILE A 380 -10.36 14.76 -17.15
N LYS A 381 -10.85 15.95 -17.50
CA LYS A 381 -10.62 16.56 -18.82
C LYS A 381 -9.12 16.70 -19.08
N ARG A 382 -8.34 17.25 -18.15
CA ARG A 382 -6.88 17.37 -18.25
C ARG A 382 -6.20 16.02 -18.53
N GLU A 383 -6.66 14.95 -17.89
CA GLU A 383 -6.04 13.63 -18.01
C GLU A 383 -6.35 12.94 -19.35
N THR A 384 -7.55 13.18 -19.89
CA THR A 384 -8.08 12.44 -21.06
C THR A 384 -8.06 13.25 -22.37
N GLU A 385 -7.91 14.57 -22.28
CA GLU A 385 -7.89 15.53 -23.38
C GLU A 385 -6.55 16.28 -23.37
N GLN A 386 -5.47 15.56 -23.66
CA GLN A 386 -4.10 16.07 -23.58
C GLN A 386 -3.75 16.95 -24.77
N GLY A 387 -2.87 17.92 -24.52
CA GLY A 387 -2.48 18.93 -25.51
C GLY A 387 -3.55 20.00 -25.79
N PRO A 388 -3.30 20.88 -26.75
CA PRO A 388 -4.23 21.94 -27.15
C PRO A 388 -5.54 21.41 -27.78
N SER A 389 -6.61 22.19 -27.65
CA SER A 389 -7.92 21.96 -28.28
C SER A 389 -8.30 23.09 -29.25
N ALA A 390 -9.18 22.78 -30.21
CA ALA A 390 -9.71 23.73 -31.17
C ALA A 390 -11.21 23.92 -30.93
N VAL A 391 -11.64 25.17 -30.81
CA VAL A 391 -13.07 25.52 -30.82
C VAL A 391 -13.47 25.82 -32.26
N ILE A 392 -14.31 24.96 -32.82
CA ILE A 392 -14.75 25.05 -34.21
C ILE A 392 -16.22 25.44 -34.24
N GLN A 393 -16.51 26.58 -34.85
CA GLN A 393 -17.87 27.10 -34.95
C GLN A 393 -18.50 26.70 -36.28
N THR A 394 -19.65 26.02 -36.20
CA THR A 394 -20.44 25.66 -37.37
C THR A 394 -21.10 26.90 -37.98
N SER A 395 -21.58 26.79 -39.22
CA SER A 395 -22.37 27.85 -39.87
C SER A 395 -23.67 28.22 -39.12
N GLN A 396 -24.14 27.37 -38.21
CA GLN A 396 -25.30 27.59 -37.35
C GLN A 396 -24.93 28.26 -36.01
N GLY A 397 -23.65 28.56 -35.78
CA GLY A 397 -23.16 29.18 -34.54
C GLY A 397 -22.83 28.20 -33.41
N THR A 398 -22.99 26.90 -33.61
CA THR A 398 -22.63 25.86 -32.63
C THR A 398 -21.11 25.78 -32.47
N GLN A 399 -20.59 25.84 -31.25
CA GLN A 399 -19.15 25.76 -30.98
C GLN A 399 -18.75 24.36 -30.49
N ILE A 400 -18.13 23.59 -31.37
CA ILE A 400 -17.67 22.22 -31.09
C ILE A 400 -16.21 22.26 -30.68
N GLU A 401 -15.90 21.83 -29.45
CA GLU A 401 -14.51 21.70 -28.99
C GLU A 401 -13.95 20.33 -29.41
N VAL A 402 -12.88 20.36 -30.22
CA VAL A 402 -12.12 19.19 -30.65
C VAL A 402 -10.78 19.14 -29.92
N THR A 403 -10.53 18.03 -29.23
CA THR A 403 -9.41 17.82 -28.30
C THR A 403 -8.45 16.74 -28.79
N ASN A 404 -7.35 16.52 -28.07
CA ASN A 404 -6.31 15.55 -28.44
C ASN A 404 -5.69 15.83 -29.83
N LEU A 405 -5.60 17.10 -30.26
CA LEU A 405 -5.14 17.48 -31.61
C LEU A 405 -3.73 17.00 -31.91
N THR A 406 -2.82 17.12 -30.96
CA THR A 406 -1.41 16.68 -31.09
C THR A 406 -1.28 15.18 -31.27
N ARG A 407 -2.18 14.40 -30.66
CA ARG A 407 -2.20 12.94 -30.78
C ARG A 407 -2.53 12.47 -32.20
N TYR A 408 -3.41 13.18 -32.90
CA TYR A 408 -3.80 12.85 -34.28
C TYR A 408 -3.01 13.62 -35.33
N GLY A 409 -2.39 14.74 -34.95
CA GLY A 409 -1.35 15.41 -35.73
C GLY A 409 -1.82 15.96 -37.08
N HIS A 410 -3.05 16.52 -37.16
CA HIS A 410 -3.53 17.09 -38.42
C HIS A 410 -2.69 18.31 -38.83
N PRO A 411 -2.04 18.33 -40.01
CA PRO A 411 -1.08 19.38 -40.36
C PRO A 411 -1.74 20.76 -40.55
N GLY A 412 -2.93 20.81 -41.15
CA GLY A 412 -3.62 22.07 -41.46
C GLY A 412 -4.30 22.81 -40.29
N ILE A 413 -4.48 22.20 -39.12
CA ILE A 413 -5.37 22.78 -38.08
C ILE A 413 -4.87 24.12 -37.54
N TRP A 414 -3.56 24.32 -37.48
CA TRP A 414 -2.95 25.52 -36.89
C TRP A 414 -3.12 26.78 -37.74
N LYS A 415 -3.48 26.64 -39.02
CA LYS A 415 -3.64 27.73 -39.99
C LYS A 415 -4.94 27.64 -40.78
N ALA A 416 -5.90 26.86 -40.29
CA ALA A 416 -7.13 26.54 -41.00
C ALA A 416 -8.01 27.79 -41.16
N HIS A 417 -8.46 28.06 -42.39
CA HIS A 417 -9.44 29.12 -42.67
C HIS A 417 -10.85 28.54 -42.78
N THR A 418 -10.97 27.34 -43.35
CA THR A 418 -12.21 26.62 -43.53
C THR A 418 -12.05 25.16 -43.12
N ILE A 419 -13.02 24.66 -42.35
CA ILE A 419 -13.01 23.28 -41.85
C ILE A 419 -14.32 22.61 -42.21
N ASN A 420 -14.25 21.49 -42.93
CA ASN A 420 -15.38 20.57 -43.07
C ASN A 420 -15.17 19.42 -42.08
N LEU A 421 -16.07 19.28 -41.11
CA LEU A 421 -15.99 18.27 -40.05
C LEU A 421 -16.97 17.13 -40.29
N LYS A 422 -16.53 15.91 -39.98
CA LYS A 422 -17.37 14.72 -39.87
C LYS A 422 -17.12 14.05 -38.53
N LEU A 423 -18.20 13.69 -37.84
CA LEU A 423 -18.14 12.99 -36.55
C LEU A 423 -18.38 11.50 -36.76
N GLU A 424 -17.45 10.68 -36.28
CA GLU A 424 -17.49 9.22 -36.40
C GLU A 424 -17.43 8.56 -35.01
N THR A 425 -17.91 7.32 -34.91
CA THR A 425 -17.70 6.51 -33.71
C THR A 425 -16.22 6.13 -33.61
N ILE A 426 -15.68 6.11 -32.39
CA ILE A 426 -14.33 5.58 -32.15
C ILE A 426 -14.40 4.04 -32.18
N ASP A 427 -13.49 3.40 -32.92
CA ASP A 427 -13.46 1.93 -33.13
C ASP A 427 -13.29 1.11 -31.83
N SER A 428 -12.92 1.74 -30.72
CA SER A 428 -12.73 1.12 -29.41
C SER A 428 -13.79 1.56 -28.41
N ASP A 429 -14.28 0.62 -27.60
CA ASP A 429 -15.18 0.94 -26.49
C ASP A 429 -14.56 1.98 -25.54
N PRO A 430 -15.35 2.95 -25.06
CA PRO A 430 -14.87 3.96 -24.13
C PRO A 430 -14.31 3.30 -22.85
N SER A 431 -13.10 3.71 -22.46
CA SER A 431 -12.49 3.33 -21.19
C SER A 431 -12.40 4.54 -20.25
N LYS A 432 -12.04 4.33 -18.98
CA LYS A 432 -11.78 5.45 -18.05
C LYS A 432 -10.70 6.41 -18.56
N GLU A 433 -9.69 5.87 -19.24
CA GLU A 433 -8.56 6.65 -19.80
C GLU A 433 -8.89 7.28 -21.16
N ARG A 434 -9.90 6.75 -21.86
CA ARG A 434 -10.34 7.22 -23.18
C ARG A 434 -11.86 7.24 -23.22
N PRO A 435 -12.48 8.22 -22.57
CA PRO A 435 -13.91 8.19 -22.34
C PRO A 435 -14.71 8.81 -23.51
N HIS A 436 -14.02 9.38 -24.50
CA HIS A 436 -14.63 9.95 -25.70
C HIS A 436 -15.35 8.89 -26.54
N LYS A 437 -16.47 9.28 -27.15
CA LYS A 437 -17.26 8.41 -28.04
C LYS A 437 -17.14 8.81 -29.52
N LEU A 438 -16.78 10.07 -29.78
CA LEU A 438 -16.76 10.66 -31.11
C LEU A 438 -15.35 11.07 -31.53
N LEU A 439 -14.97 10.67 -32.74
CA LEU A 439 -13.79 11.13 -33.47
C LEU A 439 -14.21 12.21 -34.46
N ALA A 440 -13.51 13.35 -34.46
CA ALA A 440 -13.63 14.36 -35.48
C ALA A 440 -12.64 14.07 -36.62
N ARG A 441 -13.16 13.93 -37.84
CA ARG A 441 -12.36 14.02 -39.07
C ARG A 441 -12.57 15.37 -39.71
N ALA A 442 -11.49 15.96 -40.20
CA ALA A 442 -11.52 17.24 -40.88
C ALA A 442 -10.97 17.12 -42.30
N GLN A 443 -11.60 17.86 -43.20
CA GLN A 443 -10.97 18.36 -44.40
C GLN A 443 -10.73 19.86 -44.16
N ILE A 444 -9.48 20.28 -44.25
CA ILE A 444 -9.08 21.67 -44.00
C ILE A 444 -8.80 22.34 -45.34
N ASP A 445 -9.26 23.57 -45.51
CA ASP A 445 -9.01 24.41 -46.69
C ASP A 445 -9.27 23.70 -48.03
N ASN A 446 -10.30 22.85 -48.01
CA ASN A 446 -10.76 22.02 -49.12
C ASN A 446 -9.67 21.11 -49.73
N GLU A 447 -8.73 20.62 -48.93
CA GLU A 447 -7.71 19.65 -49.33
C GLU A 447 -8.32 18.48 -50.14
N LEU A 448 -7.64 18.10 -51.22
CA LEU A 448 -8.02 17.00 -52.11
C LEU A 448 -6.94 15.91 -52.12
N THR A 449 -7.33 14.67 -52.41
CA THR A 449 -6.43 13.57 -52.75
C THR A 449 -5.87 13.76 -54.15
N ASP A 450 -4.83 12.99 -54.51
CA ASP A 450 -4.28 12.96 -55.87
C ASP A 450 -5.35 12.64 -56.95
N ASP A 451 -6.38 11.85 -56.57
CA ASP A 451 -7.54 11.53 -57.41
C ASP A 451 -8.65 12.61 -57.44
N GLY A 452 -8.41 13.80 -56.88
CA GLY A 452 -9.36 14.93 -56.84
C GLY A 452 -10.53 14.81 -55.86
N LYS A 453 -10.51 13.85 -54.92
CA LYS A 453 -11.57 13.67 -53.90
C LYS A 453 -11.25 14.43 -52.61
N PRO A 454 -12.27 14.86 -51.82
CA PRO A 454 -12.05 15.47 -50.50
C PRO A 454 -11.19 14.62 -49.56
N LEU A 455 -10.07 15.19 -49.10
CA LEU A 455 -9.15 14.51 -48.20
C LEU A 455 -9.52 14.73 -46.73
N TYR A 456 -10.22 13.76 -46.14
CA TYR A 456 -10.57 13.78 -44.72
C TYR A 456 -9.53 13.03 -43.88
N ARG A 457 -8.85 13.73 -42.99
CA ARG A 457 -7.90 13.15 -42.04
C ARG A 457 -8.48 13.18 -40.63
N LYS A 458 -7.94 12.35 -39.73
CA LYS A 458 -8.31 12.38 -38.32
C LYS A 458 -7.80 13.70 -37.73
N LEU A 459 -8.68 14.45 -37.08
CA LEU A 459 -8.35 15.73 -36.45
C LEU A 459 -8.13 15.58 -34.95
N GLY A 460 -9.07 14.95 -34.25
CA GLY A 460 -9.09 14.87 -32.79
C GLY A 460 -10.32 14.16 -32.27
N THR A 461 -10.50 14.12 -30.96
CA THR A 461 -11.73 13.64 -30.29
C THR A 461 -12.66 14.81 -30.00
N VAL A 462 -13.98 14.60 -29.98
CA VAL A 462 -14.92 15.66 -29.59
C VAL A 462 -15.03 15.70 -28.05
N SER A 463 -14.87 16.87 -27.45
CA SER A 463 -15.02 17.10 -26.01
C SER A 463 -16.34 16.54 -25.50
N GLN A 464 -16.30 15.83 -24.37
CA GLN A 464 -17.52 15.25 -23.78
C GLN A 464 -18.57 16.32 -23.44
N GLN A 465 -18.12 17.52 -23.06
CA GLN A 465 -18.99 18.64 -22.77
C GLN A 465 -19.73 19.08 -24.04
N SER A 466 -19.04 19.26 -25.16
CA SER A 466 -19.69 19.60 -26.44
C SER A 466 -20.66 18.51 -26.91
N VAL A 467 -20.37 17.23 -26.64
CA VAL A 467 -21.31 16.14 -26.95
C VAL A 467 -22.60 16.28 -26.14
N ALA A 468 -22.50 16.60 -24.85
CA ALA A 468 -23.66 16.80 -23.99
C ALA A 468 -24.45 18.06 -24.34
N ASP A 469 -23.77 19.20 -24.49
CA ASP A 469 -24.39 20.52 -24.70
C ASP A 469 -25.17 20.59 -26.02
N TYR A 470 -24.69 19.90 -27.04
CA TYR A 470 -25.27 19.96 -28.40
C TYR A 470 -25.83 18.63 -28.89
N ASN A 471 -25.93 17.61 -28.02
CA ASN A 471 -26.44 16.27 -28.34
C ASN A 471 -25.81 15.67 -29.62
N LEU A 472 -24.48 15.78 -29.73
CA LEU A 472 -23.73 15.36 -30.93
C LEU A 472 -23.75 13.84 -31.09
N LYS A 473 -23.88 13.36 -32.33
CA LYS A 473 -23.97 11.93 -32.66
C LYS A 473 -23.03 11.55 -33.82
N PRO A 474 -22.63 10.26 -33.92
CA PRO A 474 -21.92 9.77 -35.10
C PRO A 474 -22.75 10.03 -36.37
N GLY A 475 -22.07 10.34 -37.47
CA GLY A 475 -22.67 10.65 -38.76
C GLY A 475 -23.03 12.13 -38.95
N MET A 476 -22.99 12.96 -37.90
CA MET A 476 -23.14 14.41 -38.05
C MET A 476 -21.95 15.01 -38.79
N ALA A 477 -22.22 15.98 -39.67
CA ALA A 477 -21.21 16.69 -40.42
C ALA A 477 -21.56 18.18 -40.52
N THR A 478 -20.54 19.02 -40.66
CA THR A 478 -20.68 20.45 -40.92
C THR A 478 -19.67 20.88 -41.97
N ASN A 479 -20.07 21.82 -42.82
CA ASN A 479 -19.24 22.36 -43.90
C ASN A 479 -18.99 23.85 -43.65
N ASN A 480 -17.85 24.35 -44.11
CA ASN A 480 -17.41 25.74 -43.95
C ASN A 480 -17.44 26.23 -42.50
N ALA A 481 -17.09 25.35 -41.56
CA ALA A 481 -16.92 25.73 -40.16
C ALA A 481 -15.63 26.54 -40.00
N LEU A 482 -15.61 27.43 -39.00
CA LEU A 482 -14.51 28.34 -38.74
C LEU A 482 -13.77 27.92 -37.47
N LEU A 483 -12.44 27.98 -37.51
CA LEU A 483 -11.63 27.90 -36.30
C LEU A 483 -11.77 29.22 -35.53
N VAL A 484 -12.36 29.18 -34.34
CA VAL A 484 -12.59 30.37 -33.51
C VAL A 484 -11.43 30.59 -32.54
N GLU A 485 -10.97 29.52 -31.91
CA GLU A 485 -9.98 29.60 -30.83
C GLU A 485 -9.16 28.32 -30.78
N LEU A 486 -7.85 28.47 -30.54
CA LEU A 486 -6.98 27.38 -30.10
C LEU A 486 -6.71 27.55 -28.61
N LYS A 487 -7.17 26.60 -27.80
CA LYS A 487 -6.96 26.60 -26.35
C LYS A 487 -5.69 25.82 -26.02
N PRO A 488 -4.81 26.35 -25.16
CA PRO A 488 -3.67 25.59 -24.67
C PRO A 488 -4.13 24.41 -23.80
N GLU A 489 -3.22 23.47 -23.57
CA GLU A 489 -3.45 22.36 -22.66
C GLU A 489 -3.78 22.84 -21.24
N LEU A 490 -4.70 22.13 -20.57
CA LEU A 490 -5.03 22.41 -19.18
C LEU A 490 -3.82 22.12 -18.29
N SER A 491 -3.38 23.12 -17.54
CA SER A 491 -2.26 22.94 -16.60
C SER A 491 -2.70 22.28 -15.29
N ARG A 492 -1.75 21.61 -14.63
CA ARG A 492 -1.95 21.10 -13.26
C ARG A 492 -2.25 22.21 -12.26
N SER A 493 -1.71 23.40 -12.46
CA SER A 493 -1.94 24.55 -11.59
C SER A 493 -3.37 25.08 -11.69
N GLN A 494 -3.97 25.09 -12.89
CA GLN A 494 -5.38 25.51 -13.07
C GLN A 494 -6.35 24.55 -12.38
N THR A 495 -6.14 23.24 -12.55
CA THR A 495 -6.94 22.19 -11.88
C THR A 495 -6.78 22.27 -10.37
N LYS A 496 -5.55 22.42 -9.87
CA LYS A 496 -5.28 22.64 -8.44
C LYS A 496 -6.02 23.87 -7.90
N LEU A 497 -5.96 25.00 -8.61
CA LEU A 497 -6.65 26.23 -8.20
C LEU A 497 -8.17 26.04 -8.05
N MET A 498 -8.80 25.19 -8.88
CA MET A 498 -10.23 24.89 -8.75
C MET A 498 -10.54 24.07 -7.49
N PHE A 499 -9.70 23.08 -7.15
CA PHE A 499 -9.83 22.37 -5.87
C PHE A 499 -9.57 23.31 -4.68
N ASP A 500 -8.57 24.18 -4.79
CA ASP A 500 -8.27 25.18 -3.76
C ASP A 500 -9.45 26.13 -3.53
N LYS A 501 -10.19 26.53 -4.58
CA LYS A 501 -11.43 27.32 -4.44
C LYS A 501 -12.52 26.59 -3.66
N ALA A 502 -12.72 25.29 -3.91
CA ALA A 502 -13.68 24.49 -3.14
C ALA A 502 -13.26 24.39 -1.67
N ASN A 503 -11.98 24.11 -1.40
CA ASN A 503 -11.46 24.01 -0.04
C ASN A 503 -11.48 25.37 0.71
N GLN A 504 -11.17 26.47 0.03
CA GLN A 504 -11.28 27.82 0.60
C GLN A 504 -12.73 28.18 0.93
N TYR A 505 -13.69 27.72 0.13
CA TYR A 505 -15.11 27.91 0.43
C TYR A 505 -15.52 27.16 1.72
N ALA A 506 -15.10 25.89 1.86
CA ALA A 506 -15.31 25.11 3.10
C ALA A 506 -14.63 25.77 4.31
N GLN A 507 -13.40 26.27 4.15
CA GLN A 507 -12.65 26.96 5.20
C GLN A 507 -13.33 28.27 5.64
N LYS A 508 -13.80 29.09 4.70
CA LYS A 508 -14.55 30.31 5.02
C LYS A 508 -15.84 30.03 5.79
N PHE A 509 -16.53 28.95 5.43
CA PHE A 509 -17.69 28.50 6.21
C PHE A 509 -17.28 28.13 7.64
N ARG A 510 -16.24 27.30 7.81
CA ARG A 510 -15.68 26.97 9.14
C ARG A 510 -15.36 28.22 9.96
N GLU A 511 -14.68 29.19 9.37
CA GLU A 511 -14.25 30.43 10.02
C GLU A 511 -15.41 31.35 10.42
N SER A 512 -16.53 31.28 9.71
CA SER A 512 -17.76 32.01 10.07
C SER A 512 -18.46 31.46 11.32
N ILE A 513 -18.11 30.23 11.76
CA ILE A 513 -18.72 29.58 12.92
C ILE A 513 -17.88 29.85 14.18
N PRO A 514 -18.51 30.39 15.25
CA PRO A 514 -17.86 30.57 16.55
C PRO A 514 -17.28 29.25 17.08
N SER A 515 -16.10 29.30 17.70
CA SER A 515 -15.36 28.10 18.10
C SER A 515 -16.18 27.14 18.98
N GLU A 516 -17.00 27.68 19.88
CA GLU A 516 -17.90 26.94 20.77
C GLU A 516 -19.07 26.24 20.04
N GLN A 517 -19.42 26.68 18.82
CA GLN A 517 -20.49 26.10 18.01
C GLN A 517 -19.97 25.12 16.95
N ARG A 518 -18.65 25.07 16.71
CA ARG A 518 -18.05 24.25 15.64
C ARG A 518 -18.36 22.77 15.78
N LEU A 519 -18.41 22.25 17.00
CA LEU A 519 -18.73 20.84 17.23
C LEU A 519 -20.17 20.50 16.83
N GLY A 520 -21.13 21.38 17.17
CA GLY A 520 -22.53 21.25 16.74
C GLY A 520 -22.69 21.41 15.23
N ALA A 521 -21.99 22.38 14.62
CA ALA A 521 -21.98 22.56 13.17
C ALA A 521 -21.36 21.36 12.43
N ALA A 522 -20.29 20.77 12.97
CA ALA A 522 -19.68 19.55 12.45
C ALA A 522 -20.65 18.37 12.53
N ALA A 523 -21.37 18.20 13.65
CA ALA A 523 -22.40 17.19 13.82
C ALA A 523 -23.55 17.37 12.80
N ALA A 524 -24.01 18.61 12.60
CA ALA A 524 -25.01 18.95 11.61
C ALA A 524 -24.53 18.61 10.18
N ALA A 525 -23.31 19.01 9.82
CA ALA A 525 -22.70 18.70 8.52
C ALA A 525 -22.50 17.20 8.30
N TRP A 526 -22.14 16.45 9.34
CA TRP A 526 -22.05 14.99 9.29
C TRP A 526 -23.41 14.32 9.06
N SER A 527 -24.47 14.82 9.71
CA SER A 527 -25.84 14.32 9.52
C SER A 527 -26.35 14.52 8.08
N VAL A 528 -25.81 15.51 7.37
CA VAL A 528 -26.12 15.79 5.96
C VAL A 528 -25.21 14.99 5.03
N GLY A 529 -23.90 14.98 5.27
CA GLY A 529 -22.91 14.39 4.37
C GLY A 529 -22.74 12.87 4.47
N ALA A 530 -23.07 12.28 5.62
CA ALA A 530 -22.77 10.87 5.92
C ALA A 530 -24.00 10.02 6.33
N ALA A 531 -25.10 10.62 6.81
CA ALA A 531 -26.27 9.88 7.32
C ALA A 531 -27.41 9.68 6.29
N ARG A 532 -28.46 8.91 6.65
CA ARG A 532 -29.55 8.38 5.78
C ARG A 532 -30.43 9.42 5.03
N GLN A 533 -30.26 10.72 5.27
CA GLN A 533 -31.25 11.76 4.89
C GLN A 533 -31.56 11.83 3.38
N ASP A 534 -30.56 12.00 2.51
CA ASP A 534 -30.77 12.15 1.04
C ASP A 534 -31.45 10.93 0.38
N GLU A 535 -31.36 9.74 0.98
CA GLU A 535 -31.96 8.51 0.45
C GLU A 535 -33.46 8.41 0.79
N LEU A 536 -33.86 8.88 1.97
CA LEU A 536 -35.26 8.94 2.39
C LEU A 536 -36.03 9.96 1.55
N GLU A 537 -35.36 11.01 1.09
CA GLU A 537 -35.93 12.08 0.27
C GLU A 537 -36.14 11.64 -1.20
N ARG A 538 -35.38 10.64 -1.69
CA ARG A 538 -35.56 10.04 -3.03
C ARG A 538 -36.61 8.94 -3.11
N LYS A 539 -37.02 8.35 -1.98
CA LYS A 539 -38.05 7.28 -1.93
C LYS A 539 -39.46 7.78 -2.24
N ASN A 540 -39.70 9.09 -2.31
CA ASN A 540 -41.01 9.67 -2.57
C ASN A 540 -41.40 9.73 -4.05
N ASP A 541 -40.51 9.33 -4.96
CA ASP A 541 -40.82 9.23 -6.39
C ASP A 541 -41.09 7.77 -6.76
N GLY A 542 -42.28 7.49 -7.29
CA GLY A 542 -42.88 6.16 -7.39
C GLY A 542 -42.26 5.23 -8.43
N GLU A 543 -40.94 5.03 -8.40
CA GLU A 543 -40.29 3.92 -9.09
C GLU A 543 -40.47 2.63 -8.27
N GLU A 544 -41.10 1.63 -8.89
CA GLU A 544 -41.40 0.32 -8.32
C GLU A 544 -40.19 -0.31 -7.60
N GLU A 545 -40.44 -0.85 -6.40
CA GLU A 545 -39.47 -1.48 -5.49
C GLU A 545 -38.68 -2.67 -6.08
N ASN A 546 -38.91 -3.07 -7.34
CA ASN A 546 -38.40 -4.31 -7.91
C ASN A 546 -37.09 -4.22 -8.72
N LYS A 547 -36.36 -3.09 -8.70
CA LYS A 547 -35.05 -3.00 -9.40
C LYS A 547 -33.91 -2.33 -8.63
N GLN A 548 -33.95 -2.28 -7.30
CA GLN A 548 -32.77 -1.90 -6.52
C GLN A 548 -31.92 -3.13 -6.21
N SER A 549 -31.05 -3.47 -7.15
CA SER A 549 -29.89 -4.30 -6.86
C SER A 549 -29.11 -3.68 -5.69
N GLN A 550 -28.70 -4.52 -4.71
CA GLN A 550 -27.87 -4.15 -3.55
C GLN A 550 -26.57 -3.40 -3.93
N THR A 551 -26.21 -3.39 -5.21
CA THR A 551 -25.10 -2.64 -5.82
C THR A 551 -25.26 -1.11 -5.87
N ALA A 552 -26.46 -0.56 -5.66
CA ALA A 552 -26.70 0.88 -5.71
C ALA A 552 -26.86 1.56 -4.33
N ILE A 553 -26.19 1.05 -3.29
CA ILE A 553 -25.87 1.91 -2.13
C ILE A 553 -24.94 3.00 -2.67
N GLN A 554 -25.49 4.13 -3.10
CA GLN A 554 -24.69 5.22 -3.63
C GLN A 554 -23.68 5.63 -2.57
N LYS A 555 -22.39 5.52 -2.92
CA LYS A 555 -21.28 5.92 -2.06
C LYS A 555 -21.44 7.39 -1.71
N LYS A 556 -21.93 7.70 -0.51
CA LYS A 556 -21.89 9.05 0.05
C LYS A 556 -20.43 9.43 0.27
N ILE A 557 -20.05 10.61 -0.21
CA ILE A 557 -18.68 11.12 -0.07
C ILE A 557 -18.76 12.42 0.71
N PRO A 558 -18.44 12.44 2.02
CA PRO A 558 -18.53 13.64 2.85
C PRO A 558 -17.31 14.55 2.67
N ASN A 559 -16.92 14.83 1.42
CA ASN A 559 -15.74 15.65 1.10
C ASN A 559 -15.81 17.03 1.78
N PHE A 560 -16.98 17.67 1.72
CA PHE A 560 -17.23 18.94 2.41
C PHE A 560 -16.94 18.86 3.92
N VAL A 561 -17.42 17.81 4.58
CA VAL A 561 -17.30 17.68 6.04
C VAL A 561 -15.84 17.46 6.43
N PHE A 562 -15.11 16.64 5.68
CA PHE A 562 -13.67 16.49 5.89
C PHE A 562 -12.88 17.78 5.61
N ALA A 563 -13.28 18.54 4.59
CA ALA A 563 -12.64 19.82 4.27
C ALA A 563 -12.89 20.90 5.33
N ALA A 564 -14.10 20.97 5.90
CA ALA A 564 -14.50 22.01 6.85
C ALA A 564 -14.27 21.65 8.33
N PHE A 565 -14.30 20.37 8.72
CA PHE A 565 -14.37 19.95 10.13
C PHE A 565 -13.41 18.79 10.46
N GLY A 566 -12.23 18.76 9.84
CA GLY A 566 -11.23 17.72 10.08
C GLY A 566 -10.82 17.58 11.55
N GLU A 567 -10.67 18.70 12.27
CA GLU A 567 -10.29 18.70 13.69
C GLU A 567 -11.37 18.07 14.58
N GLU A 568 -12.64 18.44 14.37
CA GLU A 568 -13.77 17.90 15.14
C GLU A 568 -13.96 16.41 14.85
N ILE A 569 -13.82 15.98 13.59
CA ILE A 569 -13.88 14.56 13.22
C ILE A 569 -12.80 13.77 13.98
N VAL A 570 -11.55 14.23 13.97
CA VAL A 570 -10.44 13.55 14.69
C VAL A 570 -10.72 13.48 16.19
N SER A 571 -11.27 14.55 16.78
CA SER A 571 -11.63 14.57 18.20
C SER A 571 -12.68 13.51 18.55
N ARG A 572 -13.65 13.27 17.66
CA ARG A 572 -14.74 12.30 17.85
C ARG A 572 -14.33 10.87 17.55
N LEU A 573 -13.44 10.64 16.59
CA LEU A 573 -12.97 9.31 16.25
C LEU A 573 -12.34 8.57 17.43
N ARG A 574 -11.71 9.30 18.37
CA ARG A 574 -11.14 8.72 19.60
C ARG A 574 -12.18 8.21 20.58
N GLN A 575 -13.43 8.66 20.45
CA GLN A 575 -14.55 8.32 21.35
C GLN A 575 -15.54 7.37 20.68
N LEU A 576 -15.44 7.16 19.37
CA LEU A 576 -16.35 6.30 18.62
C LEU A 576 -16.23 4.85 19.09
N GLN A 577 -17.36 4.27 19.46
CA GLN A 577 -17.53 2.85 19.74
C GLN A 577 -18.63 2.28 18.86
N PHE A 578 -18.47 1.03 18.43
CA PHE A 578 -19.52 0.27 17.75
C PHE A 578 -20.15 -0.71 18.73
N ASP A 579 -20.88 -0.16 19.69
CA ASP A 579 -21.52 -0.88 20.79
C ASP A 579 -23.02 -1.12 20.54
N GLU A 580 -23.67 -0.33 19.70
CA GLU A 580 -25.06 -0.53 19.29
C GLU A 580 -25.15 -0.90 17.81
N MET A 581 -25.76 -2.06 17.53
CA MET A 581 -25.90 -2.57 16.17
C MET A 581 -27.34 -2.98 15.85
N THR A 582 -27.87 -2.52 14.72
CA THR A 582 -29.22 -2.89 14.28
C THR A 582 -29.21 -4.20 13.50
N LEU A 583 -30.08 -5.13 13.91
CA LEU A 583 -30.35 -6.40 13.26
C LEU A 583 -31.67 -6.34 12.47
N GLY A 584 -31.68 -6.92 11.28
CA GLY A 584 -32.84 -7.05 10.40
C GLY A 584 -33.11 -8.51 10.01
N THR A 585 -34.07 -8.75 9.11
CA THR A 585 -34.52 -10.10 8.67
C THR A 585 -35.03 -10.99 9.82
N LEU A 586 -35.63 -10.41 10.85
CA LEU A 586 -36.14 -11.15 12.02
C LEU A 586 -37.23 -12.16 11.67
N GLY A 587 -38.01 -11.88 10.62
CA GLY A 587 -39.09 -12.76 10.12
C GLY A 587 -38.62 -13.95 9.28
N SER A 588 -37.33 -14.03 8.96
CA SER A 588 -36.76 -15.10 8.13
C SER A 588 -37.01 -16.49 8.71
N GLU A 589 -37.22 -17.48 7.85
CA GLU A 589 -37.29 -18.89 8.29
C GLU A 589 -35.95 -19.42 8.83
N ALA A 590 -34.83 -18.79 8.44
CA ALA A 590 -33.50 -19.12 8.95
C ALA A 590 -33.23 -18.58 10.37
N ASN A 591 -34.17 -17.86 11.00
CA ASN A 591 -34.04 -17.41 12.38
C ASN A 591 -34.33 -18.56 13.37
N ASN A 592 -33.29 -19.07 14.04
CA ASN A 592 -33.44 -20.15 15.03
C ASN A 592 -34.10 -19.70 16.35
N PHE A 593 -34.28 -18.40 16.56
CA PHE A 593 -34.90 -17.81 17.75
C PHE A 593 -36.19 -17.07 17.41
N LYS A 594 -36.88 -17.48 16.33
CA LYS A 594 -38.20 -16.98 15.99
C LYS A 594 -39.13 -17.15 17.19
N ASP A 595 -39.88 -16.10 17.51
CA ASP A 595 -40.82 -16.02 18.65
C ASP A 595 -40.21 -16.07 20.06
N LYS A 596 -38.87 -16.14 20.20
CA LYS A 596 -38.21 -16.03 21.51
C LYS A 596 -38.32 -14.60 22.04
N VAL A 597 -38.79 -14.48 23.29
CA VAL A 597 -38.78 -13.22 24.03
C VAL A 597 -37.42 -13.07 24.72
N TRP A 598 -36.75 -11.94 24.49
CA TRP A 598 -35.45 -11.62 25.07
C TRP A 598 -35.61 -10.71 26.29
N HIS A 599 -34.84 -10.96 27.34
CA HIS A 599 -34.78 -10.06 28.50
C HIS A 599 -33.82 -8.90 28.20
N PRO A 600 -34.28 -7.63 28.24
CA PRO A 600 -33.46 -6.48 27.83
C PRO A 600 -32.17 -6.31 28.65
N ASP A 601 -32.17 -6.74 29.92
CA ASP A 601 -31.05 -6.60 30.84
C ASP A 601 -30.10 -7.81 30.83
N GLU A 602 -30.52 -8.93 30.22
CA GLU A 602 -29.72 -10.15 30.14
C GLU A 602 -28.71 -10.06 29.00
N LYS A 603 -27.47 -10.46 29.28
CA LYS A 603 -26.38 -10.50 28.31
C LYS A 603 -26.23 -11.90 27.74
N TYR A 604 -26.27 -12.00 26.42
CA TYR A 604 -26.12 -13.25 25.71
C TYR A 604 -24.77 -13.31 24.97
N PRO A 605 -24.07 -14.45 24.98
CA PRO A 605 -22.88 -14.64 24.14
C PRO A 605 -23.25 -14.62 22.67
N ILE A 606 -22.56 -13.79 21.90
CA ILE A 606 -22.77 -13.61 20.47
C ILE A 606 -21.50 -13.85 19.67
N GLU A 607 -21.67 -14.18 18.39
CA GLU A 607 -20.60 -14.23 17.40
C GLU A 607 -21.07 -13.64 16.07
N ILE A 608 -20.24 -12.79 15.45
CA ILE A 608 -20.51 -12.23 14.13
C ILE A 608 -19.84 -13.09 13.06
N ARG A 609 -20.61 -13.64 12.13
CA ARG A 609 -20.11 -14.50 11.04
C ARG A 609 -20.49 -13.95 9.67
N ALA A 610 -19.79 -14.42 8.64
CA ALA A 610 -20.22 -14.20 7.25
C ALA A 610 -21.42 -15.08 6.93
N SER A 611 -22.35 -14.58 6.10
CA SER A 611 -23.46 -15.38 5.61
C SER A 611 -23.01 -16.58 4.77
N HIS A 612 -23.58 -17.74 5.06
CA HIS A 612 -23.40 -18.97 4.29
C HIS A 612 -24.51 -19.19 3.25
N HIS A 613 -25.49 -18.28 3.18
CA HIS A 613 -26.68 -18.42 2.33
C HIS A 613 -26.37 -18.15 0.84
N PRO A 614 -27.00 -18.90 -0.09
CA PRO A 614 -26.76 -18.76 -1.53
C PRO A 614 -27.37 -17.47 -2.12
N ARG A 615 -26.95 -17.11 -3.33
CA ARG A 615 -27.53 -15.98 -4.10
C ARG A 615 -29.04 -16.14 -4.23
N GLY A 616 -29.78 -15.05 -4.00
CA GLY A 616 -31.25 -15.02 -4.03
C GLY A 616 -31.90 -15.13 -2.64
N HIS A 617 -31.16 -15.56 -1.62
CA HIS A 617 -31.64 -15.50 -0.24
C HIS A 617 -31.54 -14.08 0.33
N GLU A 618 -32.51 -13.64 1.14
CA GLU A 618 -32.54 -12.28 1.72
C GLU A 618 -31.32 -11.96 2.61
N ARG A 619 -30.71 -13.00 3.19
CA ARG A 619 -29.51 -12.92 4.03
C ARG A 619 -28.20 -13.14 3.25
N HIS A 620 -28.22 -13.29 1.93
CA HIS A 620 -27.01 -13.45 1.13
C HIS A 620 -26.07 -12.23 1.27
N ALA A 621 -24.76 -12.47 1.23
CA ALA A 621 -23.72 -11.44 1.29
C ALA A 621 -23.88 -10.44 2.47
N SER A 622 -24.32 -10.93 3.63
CA SER A 622 -24.52 -10.15 4.84
C SER A 622 -23.66 -10.66 6.01
N ARG A 623 -23.43 -9.82 7.02
CA ARG A 623 -22.92 -10.27 8.32
C ARG A 623 -24.08 -10.80 9.15
N LEU A 624 -23.93 -11.97 9.73
CA LEU A 624 -24.93 -12.64 10.55
C LEU A 624 -24.51 -12.61 12.02
N VAL A 625 -25.47 -12.42 12.90
CA VAL A 625 -25.28 -12.58 14.34
C VAL A 625 -25.78 -13.95 14.74
N PHE A 626 -24.89 -14.68 15.40
CA PHE A 626 -25.18 -15.94 16.06
C PHE A 626 -25.26 -15.71 17.56
N VAL A 627 -26.22 -16.34 18.22
CA VAL A 627 -26.40 -16.28 19.67
C VAL A 627 -26.21 -17.68 20.23
N GLN A 628 -25.51 -17.79 21.36
CA GLN A 628 -25.33 -19.06 22.04
C GLN A 628 -26.65 -19.50 22.70
N ASP A 629 -27.10 -20.72 22.41
CA ASP A 629 -28.28 -21.30 23.01
C ASP A 629 -27.98 -21.96 24.37
N THR A 630 -29.00 -22.55 24.99
CA THR A 630 -28.89 -23.19 26.32
C THR A 630 -27.94 -24.40 26.34
N ASN A 631 -27.59 -24.97 25.19
CA ASN A 631 -26.68 -26.11 25.07
C ASN A 631 -25.22 -25.66 24.80
N GLY A 632 -24.98 -24.34 24.75
CA GLY A 632 -23.67 -23.79 24.43
C GLY A 632 -23.36 -23.71 22.93
N GLU A 633 -24.33 -23.99 22.05
CA GLU A 633 -24.14 -23.92 20.60
C GLU A 633 -24.55 -22.56 20.04
N TYR A 634 -23.73 -22.00 19.14
CA TYR A 634 -24.06 -20.76 18.45
C TYR A 634 -25.02 -21.01 17.29
N LYS A 635 -26.24 -20.47 17.40
CA LYS A 635 -27.30 -20.58 16.37
C LYS A 635 -27.60 -19.25 15.70
N GLU A 636 -28.07 -19.30 14.46
CA GLU A 636 -28.28 -18.11 13.64
C GLU A 636 -29.50 -17.34 14.14
N TYR A 637 -29.33 -16.04 14.38
CA TYR A 637 -30.42 -15.16 14.81
C TYR A 637 -30.90 -14.28 13.64
N ALA A 638 -30.06 -13.32 13.23
CA ALA A 638 -30.46 -12.26 12.31
C ALA A 638 -29.25 -11.67 11.56
N SER A 639 -29.52 -10.95 10.46
CA SER A 639 -28.48 -10.22 9.74
C SER A 639 -28.26 -8.84 10.33
N LEU A 640 -26.99 -8.39 10.37
CA LEU A 640 -26.65 -7.01 10.64
C LEU A 640 -27.12 -6.14 9.48
N GLU A 641 -27.82 -5.04 9.80
CA GLU A 641 -28.11 -4.04 8.79
C GLU A 641 -26.79 -3.52 8.19
N PRO A 642 -26.64 -3.44 6.85
CA PRO A 642 -25.40 -2.99 6.21
C PRO A 642 -24.89 -1.60 6.65
N ARG A 643 -25.78 -0.82 7.25
CA ARG A 643 -25.60 0.60 7.59
C ARG A 643 -25.24 0.85 9.05
N THR A 644 -25.40 -0.15 9.92
CA THR A 644 -25.05 0.01 11.34
C THR A 644 -23.54 -0.04 11.53
N GLY A 645 -23.02 0.39 12.69
CA GLY A 645 -21.62 0.13 13.05
C GLY A 645 -21.29 -1.35 12.93
N GLN A 646 -20.12 -1.72 12.39
CA GLN A 646 -19.82 -3.14 12.14
C GLN A 646 -18.47 -3.54 12.72
N LEU A 647 -18.52 -4.53 13.62
CA LEU A 647 -17.34 -5.21 14.14
C LEU A 647 -16.82 -6.24 13.11
N PRO A 648 -15.53 -6.62 13.18
CA PRO A 648 -14.94 -7.61 12.30
C PRO A 648 -15.68 -8.96 12.32
N ILE A 649 -15.68 -9.68 11.19
CA ILE A 649 -16.17 -11.07 11.13
C ILE A 649 -15.29 -11.95 12.03
N GLY A 650 -15.90 -12.80 12.85
CA GLY A 650 -15.26 -13.61 13.88
C GLY A 650 -15.21 -12.94 15.26
N THR A 651 -15.76 -11.73 15.41
CA THR A 651 -15.86 -11.08 16.73
C THR A 651 -16.82 -11.84 17.63
N GLN A 652 -16.39 -12.11 18.86
CA GLN A 652 -17.21 -12.67 19.93
C GLN A 652 -17.38 -11.62 21.03
N ALA A 653 -18.58 -11.56 21.63
CA ALA A 653 -18.85 -10.63 22.73
C ALA A 653 -20.07 -11.10 23.55
N LEU A 654 -20.36 -10.39 24.64
CA LEU A 654 -21.63 -10.42 25.33
C LEU A 654 -22.49 -9.24 24.85
N ALA A 655 -23.78 -9.45 24.63
CA ALA A 655 -24.68 -8.40 24.19
C ALA A 655 -26.10 -8.54 24.75
N ASN A 656 -26.74 -7.41 25.00
CA ASN A 656 -28.18 -7.34 25.24
C ASN A 656 -28.92 -7.31 23.90
N ILE A 657 -30.05 -8.02 23.83
CA ILE A 657 -30.91 -8.06 22.64
C ILE A 657 -32.20 -7.30 22.98
N ILE A 658 -32.34 -6.11 22.40
CA ILE A 658 -33.39 -5.15 22.76
C ILE A 658 -34.29 -4.95 21.54
N PRO A 659 -35.63 -5.05 21.70
CA PRO A 659 -36.55 -4.76 20.59
C PRO A 659 -36.31 -3.36 20.00
N GLY A 660 -36.35 -3.22 18.68
CA GLY A 660 -36.19 -1.94 17.99
C GLY A 660 -37.42 -1.02 18.10
N GLU A 661 -37.36 0.15 17.48
CA GLU A 661 -38.52 1.05 17.42
C GLU A 661 -39.68 0.47 16.59
N THR A 662 -40.91 0.71 17.03
CA THR A 662 -42.13 0.20 16.37
C THR A 662 -42.86 1.32 15.65
N TYR A 663 -43.04 1.18 14.34
CA TYR A 663 -43.78 2.15 13.52
C TYR A 663 -45.13 1.63 13.01
N THR A 664 -45.38 0.33 13.21
CA THR A 664 -46.63 -0.35 12.83
C THR A 664 -47.06 -1.31 13.92
N ALA A 665 -48.35 -1.62 13.94
CA ALA A 665 -48.93 -2.63 14.82
C ALA A 665 -49.97 -3.45 14.04
N ASN A 666 -50.10 -4.73 14.37
CA ASN A 666 -51.19 -5.57 13.90
C ASN A 666 -52.33 -5.54 14.89
N ALA A 667 -53.55 -5.45 14.37
CA ALA A 667 -54.76 -5.58 15.14
C ALA A 667 -55.60 -6.75 14.63
N THR A 668 -56.07 -7.59 15.56
CA THR A 668 -56.89 -8.77 15.27
C THR A 668 -58.29 -8.56 15.82
N ILE A 669 -59.30 -8.63 14.97
CA ILE A 669 -60.72 -8.59 15.37
C ILE A 669 -61.30 -10.00 15.25
N ALA A 670 -61.77 -10.54 16.37
CA ALA A 670 -62.50 -11.80 16.43
C ALA A 670 -63.97 -11.53 16.76
N VAL A 671 -64.87 -11.87 15.83
CA VAL A 671 -66.33 -11.80 16.02
C VAL A 671 -66.90 -13.21 16.00
N PRO A 672 -67.68 -13.63 17.02
CA PRO A 672 -68.30 -14.96 17.03
C PRO A 672 -69.09 -15.23 15.73
N GLY A 673 -68.77 -16.34 15.05
CA GLY A 673 -69.42 -16.75 13.79
C GLY A 673 -68.90 -16.11 12.51
N LYS A 674 -67.82 -15.30 12.57
CA LYS A 674 -67.12 -14.75 11.39
C LYS A 674 -65.62 -15.10 11.45
N PRO A 675 -64.92 -15.18 10.30
CA PRO A 675 -63.47 -15.35 10.27
C PRO A 675 -62.77 -14.15 10.91
N GLU A 676 -61.64 -14.41 11.57
CA GLU A 676 -60.81 -13.37 12.17
C GLU A 676 -60.26 -12.42 11.09
N VAL A 677 -60.32 -11.11 11.38
CA VAL A 677 -59.76 -10.08 10.50
C VAL A 677 -58.49 -9.53 11.14
N ASN A 678 -57.36 -9.74 10.46
CA ASN A 678 -56.06 -9.16 10.80
C ASN A 678 -55.77 -7.98 9.88
N PHE A 679 -55.39 -6.84 10.44
CA PHE A 679 -55.03 -5.65 9.66
C PHE A 679 -53.84 -4.91 10.27
N THR A 680 -53.10 -4.18 9.42
CA THR A 680 -51.92 -3.42 9.83
C THR A 680 -52.23 -1.94 10.01
N ILE A 681 -51.89 -1.40 11.17
CA ILE A 681 -51.90 0.03 11.49
C ILE A 681 -50.52 0.59 11.18
N ARG A 682 -50.42 1.60 10.31
CA ARG A 682 -49.15 2.26 9.95
C ARG A 682 -49.08 3.69 10.47
N GLU A 683 -47.88 4.27 10.38
CA GLU A 683 -47.59 5.66 10.75
C GLU A 683 -47.81 5.96 12.25
N ILE A 684 -47.71 4.96 13.14
CA ILE A 684 -47.94 5.16 14.58
C ILE A 684 -47.04 6.27 15.15
N GLY A 685 -45.79 6.31 14.69
CA GLY A 685 -44.81 7.36 15.06
C GLY A 685 -45.20 8.79 14.69
N LYS A 686 -46.26 9.01 13.89
CA LYS A 686 -46.74 10.36 13.51
C LYS A 686 -47.91 10.86 14.37
N PHE A 687 -48.43 10.04 15.29
CA PHE A 687 -49.63 10.34 16.05
C PHE A 687 -49.42 10.20 17.57
N ALA A 688 -50.51 10.18 18.35
CA ALA A 688 -50.50 10.34 19.81
C ALA A 688 -49.78 9.21 20.57
N TYR A 689 -49.56 8.08 19.92
CA TYR A 689 -48.96 6.87 20.50
C TYR A 689 -47.55 6.59 19.96
N ALA A 690 -46.87 7.62 19.43
CA ALA A 690 -45.49 7.49 18.98
C ALA A 690 -44.57 7.00 20.11
N GLY A 691 -43.77 5.97 19.83
CA GLY A 691 -42.86 5.36 20.81
C GLY A 691 -43.52 4.38 21.79
N GLN A 692 -44.85 4.21 21.76
CA GLN A 692 -45.54 3.22 22.59
C GLN A 692 -45.52 1.83 21.95
N THR A 693 -45.27 0.80 22.75
CA THR A 693 -45.27 -0.60 22.35
C THR A 693 -46.51 -1.31 22.89
N PHE A 694 -47.16 -2.13 22.06
CA PHE A 694 -48.34 -2.92 22.41
C PHE A 694 -47.99 -4.41 22.40
N ASN A 695 -48.34 -5.14 23.47
CA ASN A 695 -47.92 -6.53 23.70
C ASN A 695 -49.11 -7.50 23.70
N ALA A 696 -49.83 -7.58 22.57
CA ALA A 696 -51.03 -8.41 22.40
C ALA A 696 -52.12 -8.11 23.45
N GLU A 697 -52.27 -6.85 23.81
CA GLU A 697 -53.29 -6.40 24.77
C GLU A 697 -54.65 -6.25 24.09
N SER A 698 -55.72 -6.56 24.84
CA SER A 698 -57.09 -6.40 24.35
C SER A 698 -57.55 -4.96 24.51
N VAL A 699 -57.87 -4.30 23.40
CA VAL A 699 -58.21 -2.88 23.34
C VAL A 699 -59.50 -2.65 22.55
N LYS A 700 -60.15 -1.52 22.82
CA LYS A 700 -61.24 -1.00 21.98
C LYS A 700 -60.67 -0.02 20.98
N LEU A 701 -60.68 -0.39 19.70
CA LEU A 701 -60.26 0.47 18.60
C LEU A 701 -61.47 1.16 17.99
N GLU A 702 -61.28 2.40 17.56
CA GLU A 702 -62.24 3.18 16.80
C GLU A 702 -61.73 3.33 15.37
N ILE A 703 -62.41 2.69 14.41
CA ILE A 703 -61.98 2.63 13.01
C ILE A 703 -62.97 3.43 12.14
N GLY A 704 -62.46 4.28 11.26
CA GLY A 704 -63.31 5.04 10.34
C GLY A 704 -62.54 6.00 9.45
N THR A 705 -63.24 6.60 8.50
CA THR A 705 -62.70 7.70 7.69
C THR A 705 -62.99 9.03 8.39
N LYS A 706 -61.98 9.64 9.02
CA LYS A 706 -62.12 10.87 9.83
C LYS A 706 -60.95 11.83 9.61
N SER A 707 -61.17 13.10 9.92
CA SER A 707 -60.11 14.11 10.00
C SER A 707 -59.09 13.75 11.08
N VAL A 708 -57.82 13.59 10.68
CA VAL A 708 -56.65 13.48 11.56
C VAL A 708 -55.82 14.76 11.46
N PRO A 709 -55.03 15.11 12.49
CA PRO A 709 -54.11 16.24 12.41
C PRO A 709 -53.21 16.13 11.18
N SER A 710 -53.12 17.22 10.39
CA SER A 710 -52.17 17.31 9.29
C SER A 710 -50.87 17.93 9.81
N GLN A 711 -49.74 17.31 9.49
CA GLN A 711 -48.41 17.89 9.79
C GLN A 711 -47.85 18.67 8.60
N THR A 712 -48.56 18.69 7.48
CA THR A 712 -48.12 19.36 6.25
C THR A 712 -48.40 20.86 6.35
N VAL A 713 -47.34 21.66 6.35
CA VAL A 713 -47.40 23.12 6.22
C VAL A 713 -46.99 23.48 4.81
N LYS A 714 -47.90 24.09 4.05
CA LYS A 714 -47.62 24.55 2.69
C LYS A 714 -47.14 25.99 2.71
N ILE A 715 -46.37 26.38 1.70
CA ILE A 715 -45.94 27.76 1.50
C ILE A 715 -46.36 28.24 0.12
N LYS A 716 -46.92 29.45 0.06
CA LYS A 716 -47.44 30.07 -1.15
C LYS A 716 -46.60 31.26 -1.59
N LEU A 717 -46.38 31.36 -2.89
CA LEU A 717 -45.81 32.51 -3.58
C LEU A 717 -46.91 33.05 -4.52
N ASP A 718 -47.14 34.36 -4.52
CA ASP A 718 -48.18 35.00 -5.37
C ASP A 718 -49.57 34.34 -5.31
N GLY A 719 -49.95 33.82 -4.13
CA GLY A 719 -51.22 33.11 -3.91
C GLY A 719 -51.28 31.67 -4.42
N LYS A 720 -50.23 31.17 -5.09
CA LYS A 720 -50.10 29.79 -5.57
C LYS A 720 -49.18 28.97 -4.69
N THR A 721 -49.38 27.65 -4.65
CA THR A 721 -48.60 26.74 -3.79
C THR A 721 -47.21 26.52 -4.39
N LEU A 722 -46.18 26.98 -3.68
CA LEU A 722 -44.78 26.76 -4.04
C LEU A 722 -44.33 25.35 -3.64
N GLY A 723 -44.67 24.92 -2.43
CA GLY A 723 -44.28 23.61 -1.90
C GLY A 723 -44.65 23.43 -0.44
N GLU A 724 -43.99 22.47 0.21
CA GLU A 724 -44.21 22.10 1.61
C GLU A 724 -42.96 22.38 2.46
N LEU A 725 -43.14 22.98 3.64
CA LEU A 725 -42.05 23.13 4.59
C LEU A 725 -41.64 21.79 5.15
N ASP A 726 -40.33 21.59 5.29
CA ASP A 726 -39.79 20.41 5.96
C ASP A 726 -39.97 20.48 7.48
N ALA A 727 -39.79 19.33 8.15
CA ALA A 727 -40.00 19.22 9.59
C ALA A 727 -39.06 20.13 10.40
N ASP A 728 -37.82 20.33 9.94
CA ASP A 728 -36.84 21.18 10.61
C ASP A 728 -37.23 22.66 10.52
N SER A 729 -37.73 23.11 9.37
CA SER A 729 -38.28 24.46 9.19
C SER A 729 -39.52 24.68 10.06
N ILE A 730 -40.41 23.69 10.16
CA ILE A 730 -41.60 23.78 11.03
C ILE A 730 -41.16 23.88 12.50
N LYS A 731 -40.24 23.03 12.96
CA LYS A 731 -39.68 23.08 14.32
C LYS A 731 -39.01 24.41 14.63
N GLN A 732 -38.32 25.02 13.66
CA GLN A 732 -37.70 26.34 13.82
C GLN A 732 -38.73 27.46 14.00
N LEU A 733 -39.89 27.37 13.34
CA LEU A 733 -40.94 28.39 13.42
C LEU A 733 -41.84 28.26 14.66
N GLN A 734 -41.92 27.07 15.26
CA GLN A 734 -42.80 26.77 16.39
C GLN A 734 -42.51 27.61 17.65
N PRO A 735 -41.25 27.74 18.15
CA PRO A 735 -40.93 28.54 19.34
C PRO A 735 -41.34 30.01 19.23
N PHE A 736 -41.40 30.54 18.02
CA PHE A 736 -41.78 31.93 17.73
C PHE A 736 -43.27 32.09 17.41
N ASN A 737 -44.05 31.02 17.48
CA ASN A 737 -45.48 31.00 17.17
C ASN A 737 -45.79 31.53 15.74
N LEU A 738 -44.94 31.15 14.78
CA LEU A 738 -45.01 31.57 13.37
C LEU A 738 -45.66 30.54 12.45
N VAL A 739 -46.01 29.34 12.94
CA VAL A 739 -46.75 28.33 12.17
C VAL A 739 -48.25 28.65 12.21
N LYS A 740 -48.67 29.69 11.50
CA LYS A 740 -50.06 30.16 11.43
C LYS A 740 -50.52 30.30 9.97
N ASP A 741 -51.79 30.00 9.73
CA ASP A 741 -52.38 30.18 8.42
C ASP A 741 -52.33 31.66 8.00
N GLY A 742 -51.93 31.92 6.76
CA GLY A 742 -51.74 33.26 6.22
C GLY A 742 -50.51 34.02 6.74
N GLN A 743 -49.67 33.42 7.59
CA GLN A 743 -48.47 34.07 8.13
C GLN A 743 -47.56 34.56 6.98
N PRO A 744 -47.28 35.87 6.88
CA PRO A 744 -46.41 36.39 5.83
C PRO A 744 -44.93 36.22 6.19
N PHE A 745 -44.12 35.93 5.18
CA PHE A 745 -42.66 35.98 5.22
C PHE A 745 -42.11 36.80 4.06
N ASN A 746 -40.93 37.37 4.25
CA ASN A 746 -40.18 38.03 3.19
C ASN A 746 -38.90 37.23 2.98
N LEU A 747 -38.81 36.45 1.90
CA LEU A 747 -37.75 35.44 1.72
C LEU A 747 -37.10 35.57 0.34
N LYS A 748 -35.79 35.31 0.27
CA LYS A 748 -35.07 35.05 -0.98
C LYS A 748 -35.08 33.56 -1.27
N LEU A 749 -35.46 33.18 -2.48
CA LEU A 749 -35.53 31.77 -2.86
C LEU A 749 -34.29 31.36 -3.67
N LYS A 750 -33.62 30.30 -3.23
CA LYS A 750 -32.54 29.64 -3.96
C LYS A 750 -32.87 28.17 -4.15
N THR A 751 -32.93 27.73 -5.40
CA THR A 751 -33.10 26.31 -5.73
C THR A 751 -31.81 25.56 -5.47
N ILE A 752 -31.92 24.43 -4.76
CA ILE A 752 -30.84 23.47 -4.50
C ILE A 752 -31.16 22.21 -5.30
N SER A 753 -30.50 22.04 -6.45
CA SER A 753 -30.68 20.88 -7.31
C SER A 753 -29.52 20.66 -8.28
N ASP A 754 -29.20 19.40 -8.55
CA ASP A 754 -28.30 18.95 -9.63
C ASP A 754 -29.05 18.38 -10.85
N LYS A 755 -30.39 18.18 -10.75
CA LYS A 755 -31.23 17.61 -11.82
C LYS A 755 -32.63 18.26 -11.84
N GLU A 756 -33.19 18.44 -13.02
CA GLU A 756 -34.43 19.22 -13.25
C GLU A 756 -35.68 18.77 -12.45
N ASN A 757 -35.71 17.55 -11.91
CA ASN A 757 -36.89 16.99 -11.23
C ASN A 757 -36.72 16.69 -9.72
N LEU A 758 -35.55 16.91 -9.11
CA LEU A 758 -35.23 16.44 -7.74
C LEU A 758 -34.83 17.58 -6.77
N GLY A 759 -35.11 18.83 -7.12
CA GLY A 759 -34.71 20.00 -6.34
C GLY A 759 -35.64 20.37 -5.19
N PHE A 760 -35.09 20.94 -4.12
CA PHE A 760 -35.82 21.71 -3.11
C PHE A 760 -35.38 23.18 -3.16
N VAL A 761 -36.13 24.07 -2.49
CA VAL A 761 -35.77 25.49 -2.37
C VAL A 761 -35.37 25.79 -0.93
N LEU A 762 -34.26 26.50 -0.77
CA LEU A 762 -33.92 27.19 0.45
C LEU A 762 -34.42 28.62 0.35
N ALA A 763 -35.17 29.03 1.37
CA ALA A 763 -35.75 30.35 1.49
C ALA A 763 -35.07 31.09 2.65
N GLU A 764 -34.36 32.16 2.34
CA GLU A 764 -33.55 32.93 3.29
C GLU A 764 -34.29 34.19 3.76
N SER A 765 -34.37 34.40 5.06
CA SER A 765 -34.93 35.60 5.68
C SER A 765 -33.94 36.79 5.72
N PRO A 766 -34.39 38.03 5.98
CA PRO A 766 -33.51 39.19 6.10
C PRO A 766 -32.42 39.08 7.17
N ASN A 767 -32.62 38.19 8.14
CA ASN A 767 -31.69 37.96 9.24
C ASN A 767 -30.79 36.73 8.99
N GLY A 768 -30.80 36.15 7.79
CA GLY A 768 -29.98 34.99 7.41
C GLY A 768 -30.55 33.61 7.79
N ASN A 769 -31.70 33.54 8.47
CA ASN A 769 -32.33 32.25 8.78
C ASN A 769 -32.86 31.57 7.52
N LEU A 770 -32.70 30.25 7.43
CA LEU A 770 -33.10 29.45 6.27
C LEU A 770 -34.37 28.66 6.59
N LEU A 771 -35.23 28.49 5.60
CA LEU A 771 -36.35 27.54 5.59
C LEU A 771 -36.24 26.67 4.34
N ARG A 772 -36.52 25.38 4.47
CA ARG A 772 -36.49 24.42 3.37
C ARG A 772 -37.90 24.11 2.89
N ILE A 773 -38.07 24.18 1.57
CA ILE A 773 -39.32 23.96 0.85
C ILE A 773 -39.16 22.76 -0.09
N ASN A 774 -39.86 21.68 0.21
CA ASN A 774 -39.87 20.43 -0.55
C ASN A 774 -41.09 20.34 -1.49
N ASN A 775 -41.17 19.24 -2.26
CA ASN A 775 -42.31 18.85 -3.09
C ASN A 775 -42.71 19.87 -4.19
N ILE A 776 -41.81 20.76 -4.60
CA ILE A 776 -42.09 21.81 -5.60
C ILE A 776 -42.57 21.21 -6.92
N GLY A 777 -42.03 20.05 -7.31
CA GLY A 777 -42.42 19.32 -8.51
C GLY A 777 -43.85 18.76 -8.52
N GLN A 778 -44.56 18.81 -7.39
CA GLN A 778 -45.95 18.34 -7.24
C GLN A 778 -46.97 19.49 -7.28
N TYR A 779 -46.52 20.75 -7.32
CA TYR A 779 -47.36 21.93 -7.16
C TYR A 779 -47.23 22.92 -8.35
N ASP A 780 -47.69 24.17 -8.14
CA ASP A 780 -47.90 25.17 -9.20
C ASP A 780 -46.60 25.67 -9.87
N TYR A 781 -45.45 25.42 -9.24
CA TYR A 781 -44.12 25.87 -9.69
C TYR A 781 -43.24 24.73 -10.21
N LYS A 782 -43.83 23.60 -10.59
CA LYS A 782 -43.10 22.46 -11.18
C LYS A 782 -42.22 22.89 -12.36
N GLY A 783 -40.93 22.51 -12.31
CA GLY A 783 -39.94 22.81 -13.35
C GLY A 783 -39.35 24.22 -13.31
N GLN A 784 -39.76 25.08 -12.38
CA GLN A 784 -39.15 26.41 -12.21
C GLN A 784 -37.94 26.36 -11.29
N THR A 785 -36.97 27.25 -11.54
CA THR A 785 -35.78 27.45 -10.69
C THR A 785 -35.73 28.89 -10.17
N PHE A 786 -35.16 29.06 -8.98
CA PHE A 786 -35.08 30.31 -8.24
C PHE A 786 -33.63 30.63 -7.87
N ASN A 787 -33.22 31.88 -8.04
CA ASN A 787 -31.95 32.44 -7.56
C ASN A 787 -32.14 33.94 -7.30
N ASP A 788 -32.93 34.24 -6.27
CA ASP A 788 -33.41 35.60 -6.01
C ASP A 788 -32.31 36.51 -5.42
N GLU A 789 -32.12 37.68 -6.03
CA GLU A 789 -31.32 38.76 -5.44
C GLU A 789 -32.14 39.62 -4.45
N ASN A 790 -33.47 39.65 -4.63
CA ASN A 790 -34.42 40.48 -3.85
C ASN A 790 -35.41 39.61 -3.06
N TYR A 791 -35.87 40.11 -1.92
CA TYR A 791 -36.87 39.41 -1.11
C TYR A 791 -38.26 39.42 -1.78
N ARG A 792 -38.95 38.27 -1.72
CA ARG A 792 -40.34 38.09 -2.16
C ARG A 792 -41.24 37.84 -0.98
N LYS A 793 -42.51 38.24 -1.09
CA LYS A 793 -43.53 37.97 -0.09
C LYS A 793 -44.12 36.56 -0.28
N LEU A 794 -43.95 35.71 0.72
CA LEU A 794 -44.55 34.37 0.78
C LEU A 794 -45.55 34.31 1.94
N THR A 795 -46.47 33.35 1.90
CA THR A 795 -47.44 33.11 3.00
C THR A 795 -47.54 31.63 3.33
N LEU A 796 -47.74 31.29 4.60
CA LEU A 796 -48.03 29.91 4.98
C LEU A 796 -49.49 29.56 4.76
N GLU A 797 -49.72 28.30 4.39
CA GLU A 797 -51.01 27.64 4.45
C GLU A 797 -50.89 26.46 5.41
N VAL A 798 -51.60 26.56 6.54
CA VAL A 798 -51.55 25.55 7.61
C VAL A 798 -52.88 24.80 7.64
N SER A 799 -52.93 23.64 6.99
CA SER A 799 -54.08 22.75 7.09
C SER A 799 -54.15 22.14 8.48
N GLN A 800 -55.20 22.43 9.27
CA GLN A 800 -55.32 21.88 10.63
C GLN A 800 -55.64 20.38 10.64
N THR A 801 -56.29 19.84 9.60
CA THR A 801 -56.64 18.41 9.51
C THR A 801 -56.63 17.89 8.07
N GLN A 802 -56.50 16.57 7.91
CA GLN A 802 -56.66 15.84 6.65
C GLN A 802 -57.57 14.62 6.85
N VAL A 803 -58.42 14.29 5.89
CA VAL A 803 -59.31 13.12 5.99
C VAL A 803 -58.54 11.87 5.59
N LYS A 804 -58.41 10.89 6.50
CA LYS A 804 -57.78 9.59 6.25
C LYS A 804 -58.63 8.44 6.80
N ASP A 805 -58.44 7.25 6.24
CA ASP A 805 -58.86 6.00 6.89
C ASP A 805 -57.91 5.76 8.07
N ALA A 806 -58.40 5.98 9.28
CA ALA A 806 -57.59 6.04 10.48
C ALA A 806 -58.13 5.14 11.59
N VAL A 807 -57.23 4.77 12.48
CA VAL A 807 -57.51 3.99 13.68
C VAL A 807 -57.22 4.87 14.88
N PHE A 808 -58.16 4.89 15.82
CA PHE A 808 -58.08 5.65 17.05
C PHE A 808 -58.08 4.69 18.24
N LEU A 809 -57.33 5.06 19.27
CA LEU A 809 -57.30 4.39 20.56
C LEU A 809 -57.62 5.45 21.61
N ASN A 810 -58.60 5.19 22.48
CA ASN A 810 -59.08 6.13 23.51
C ASN A 810 -59.41 7.54 22.95
N GLY A 811 -60.01 7.60 21.75
CA GLY A 811 -60.38 8.86 21.08
C GLY A 811 -59.21 9.65 20.45
N GLN A 812 -57.97 9.17 20.56
CA GLN A 812 -56.79 9.78 19.96
C GLN A 812 -56.31 8.97 18.74
N PRO A 813 -55.77 9.61 17.68
CA PRO A 813 -55.31 8.89 16.51
C PRO A 813 -54.12 7.99 16.87
N LEU A 814 -54.25 6.71 16.57
CA LEU A 814 -53.22 5.68 16.72
C LEU A 814 -52.40 5.53 15.44
N GLY A 815 -53.05 5.53 14.28
CA GLY A 815 -52.38 5.38 13.00
C GLY A 815 -53.37 5.36 11.83
N VAL A 816 -52.88 4.97 10.65
CA VAL A 816 -53.66 4.96 9.40
C VAL A 816 -53.69 3.59 8.75
N LEU A 817 -54.77 3.32 8.02
CA LEU A 817 -54.92 2.13 7.19
C LEU A 817 -54.35 2.40 5.81
N PHE A 818 -53.41 1.56 5.39
CA PHE A 818 -52.73 1.71 4.10
C PHE A 818 -53.12 0.63 3.09
N PHE A 819 -53.09 -0.64 3.49
CA PHE A 819 -53.30 -1.75 2.57
C PHE A 819 -54.74 -1.86 2.09
N LYS A 820 -54.92 -1.99 0.78
CA LYS A 820 -56.25 -2.13 0.15
C LYS A 820 -57.02 -3.33 0.70
N LYS A 821 -56.34 -4.48 0.84
CA LYS A 821 -56.89 -5.73 1.41
C LYS A 821 -57.46 -5.51 2.81
N ASP A 822 -56.71 -4.84 3.68
CA ASP A 822 -57.11 -4.53 5.05
C ASP A 822 -58.36 -3.64 5.08
N LYS A 823 -58.38 -2.60 4.22
CA LYS A 823 -59.53 -1.69 4.09
C LYS A 823 -60.78 -2.42 3.61
N GLU A 824 -60.64 -3.33 2.65
CA GLU A 824 -61.75 -4.13 2.13
C GLU A 824 -62.29 -5.10 3.19
N ALA A 825 -61.42 -5.83 3.88
CA ALA A 825 -61.81 -6.74 4.97
C ALA A 825 -62.53 -6.00 6.11
N LEU A 826 -62.05 -4.80 6.48
CA LEU A 826 -62.70 -3.97 7.50
C LEU A 826 -64.04 -3.38 7.04
N LYS A 827 -64.21 -3.12 5.74
CA LYS A 827 -65.52 -2.70 5.16
C LYS A 827 -66.51 -3.86 5.17
N GLU A 828 -66.10 -5.07 4.78
CA GLU A 828 -66.94 -6.28 4.81
C GLU A 828 -67.36 -6.66 6.25
N LEU A 829 -66.49 -6.43 7.22
CA LEU A 829 -66.81 -6.60 8.64
C LEU A 829 -67.76 -5.51 9.17
N GLY A 830 -67.93 -4.40 8.44
CA GLY A 830 -68.71 -3.23 8.84
C GLY A 830 -67.98 -2.27 9.79
N ALA A 831 -66.69 -2.48 10.04
CA ALA A 831 -65.85 -1.69 10.94
C ALA A 831 -65.37 -0.38 10.30
N LEU A 832 -65.04 -0.37 9.01
CA LEU A 832 -64.60 0.84 8.30
C LEU A 832 -65.77 1.49 7.54
N GLN A 833 -66.31 2.59 8.08
CA GLN A 833 -67.41 3.34 7.47
C GLN A 833 -67.00 4.80 7.18
N PRO A 834 -67.42 5.39 6.04
CA PRO A 834 -67.19 6.80 5.76
C PRO A 834 -67.89 7.70 6.79
N GLY A 835 -67.16 8.67 7.37
CA GLY A 835 -67.74 9.69 8.25
C GLY A 835 -68.19 9.22 9.64
N LYS A 836 -68.00 7.94 9.99
CA LYS A 836 -68.37 7.35 11.29
C LYS A 836 -67.22 6.52 11.85
N LEU A 837 -66.92 6.69 13.14
CA LEU A 837 -66.01 5.79 13.87
C LEU A 837 -66.81 4.61 14.42
N THR A 838 -66.42 3.40 14.05
CA THR A 838 -67.00 2.16 14.57
C THR A 838 -66.07 1.60 15.65
N GLN A 839 -66.63 1.33 16.83
CA GLN A 839 -65.89 0.68 17.90
C GLN A 839 -65.84 -0.84 17.68
N VAL A 840 -64.64 -1.40 17.75
CA VAL A 840 -64.39 -2.84 17.66
C VAL A 840 -63.45 -3.28 18.78
N GLN A 841 -63.75 -4.44 19.38
CA GLN A 841 -62.80 -5.08 20.29
C GLN A 841 -61.72 -5.76 19.44
N ALA A 842 -60.46 -5.47 19.72
CA ALA A 842 -59.33 -6.04 18.99
C ALA A 842 -58.17 -6.38 19.94
N THR A 843 -57.33 -7.30 19.52
CA THR A 843 -56.02 -7.54 20.15
C THR A 843 -54.98 -6.75 19.38
N LEU A 844 -54.19 -5.92 20.07
CA LEU A 844 -53.21 -5.02 19.45
C LEU A 844 -51.77 -5.44 19.80
N GLN A 845 -50.93 -5.61 18.77
CA GLN A 845 -49.54 -6.03 18.92
C GLN A 845 -48.61 -5.22 18.01
N SER A 846 -47.57 -4.61 18.58
CA SER A 846 -46.56 -3.90 17.81
C SER A 846 -45.72 -4.85 16.96
N ASN A 847 -45.38 -4.41 15.74
CA ASN A 847 -44.51 -5.17 14.85
C ASN A 847 -43.07 -4.66 14.98
N PHE A 848 -42.15 -5.54 15.33
CA PHE A 848 -40.72 -5.26 15.34
C PHE A 848 -40.08 -5.73 14.04
N SER A 849 -39.71 -4.78 13.16
CA SER A 849 -38.94 -5.10 11.96
C SER A 849 -37.44 -5.20 12.20
N THR A 850 -36.97 -4.65 13.33
CA THR A 850 -35.56 -4.58 13.71
C THR A 850 -35.37 -4.85 15.20
N THR A 851 -34.14 -5.15 15.59
CA THR A 851 -33.70 -5.35 16.97
C THR A 851 -32.36 -4.67 17.15
N VAL A 852 -32.11 -4.08 18.31
CA VAL A 852 -30.83 -3.46 18.67
C VAL A 852 -30.03 -4.46 19.49
N LEU A 853 -28.84 -4.75 19.00
CA LEU A 853 -27.82 -5.52 19.69
C LEU A 853 -26.89 -4.55 20.41
N LYS A 854 -26.96 -4.52 21.74
CA LYS A 854 -26.10 -3.66 22.57
C LYS A 854 -24.95 -4.49 23.13
N VAL A 855 -23.79 -4.39 22.49
CA VAL A 855 -22.56 -5.10 22.84
C VAL A 855 -21.92 -4.47 24.06
N ASP A 856 -21.49 -5.31 24.99
CA ASP A 856 -20.65 -4.93 26.12
C ASP A 856 -19.20 -4.74 25.65
N PRO A 857 -18.66 -3.50 25.61
CA PRO A 857 -17.33 -3.21 25.08
C PRO A 857 -16.22 -3.99 25.77
N GLU A 858 -16.35 -4.23 27.09
CA GLU A 858 -15.35 -4.94 27.89
C GLU A 858 -15.29 -6.44 27.61
N SER A 859 -16.30 -6.98 26.91
CA SER A 859 -16.40 -8.41 26.58
C SER A 859 -15.88 -8.75 25.18
N ILE A 860 -15.54 -7.74 24.37
CA ILE A 860 -15.20 -7.92 22.96
C ILE A 860 -13.90 -8.72 22.81
N LYS A 861 -13.98 -9.79 22.03
CA LYS A 861 -12.84 -10.59 21.58
C LYS A 861 -12.76 -10.53 20.07
N TYR A 862 -11.78 -9.76 19.57
CA TYR A 862 -11.51 -9.67 18.14
C TYR A 862 -10.89 -10.97 17.60
N PRO A 863 -11.12 -11.31 16.32
CA PRO A 863 -10.49 -12.46 15.69
C PRO A 863 -8.97 -12.26 15.59
N LYS A 864 -8.20 -13.35 15.71
CA LYS A 864 -6.73 -13.33 15.52
C LYS A 864 -6.31 -12.88 14.12
N SER A 865 -7.16 -13.12 13.14
CA SER A 865 -6.98 -12.71 11.73
C SER A 865 -8.22 -11.99 11.24
N TRP A 866 -8.05 -10.81 10.65
CA TRP A 866 -9.16 -10.08 10.06
C TRP A 866 -9.56 -10.68 8.72
N THR A 867 -10.82 -11.07 8.58
CA THR A 867 -11.39 -11.51 7.30
C THR A 867 -11.96 -10.30 6.56
N LYS A 868 -11.47 -10.10 5.34
CA LYS A 868 -11.96 -9.10 4.40
C LYS A 868 -13.38 -9.43 3.93
N GLU A 869 -14.22 -8.41 3.75
CA GLU A 869 -15.58 -8.58 3.22
C GLU A 869 -15.56 -9.12 1.79
N SER A 870 -14.62 -8.66 0.96
CA SER A 870 -14.52 -9.13 -0.42
C SER A 870 -14.19 -10.62 -0.50
N GLN A 871 -13.38 -11.11 0.44
CA GLN A 871 -13.04 -12.51 0.62
C GLN A 871 -14.22 -13.30 1.21
N ALA A 872 -14.86 -12.78 2.24
CA ALA A 872 -15.96 -13.46 2.93
C ALA A 872 -17.19 -13.65 2.05
N PHE A 873 -17.47 -12.70 1.14
CA PHE A 873 -18.67 -12.70 0.30
C PHE A 873 -18.39 -13.00 -1.19
N GLY A 874 -17.12 -13.28 -1.54
CA GLY A 874 -16.73 -13.65 -2.90
C GLY A 874 -16.96 -12.56 -3.96
N THR A 875 -16.91 -11.28 -3.57
CA THR A 875 -17.13 -10.14 -4.48
C THR A 875 -15.86 -9.72 -5.21
N GLN A 876 -14.67 -10.04 -4.68
CA GLN A 876 -13.43 -10.10 -5.47
C GLN A 876 -13.12 -11.56 -5.76
N ALA A 877 -13.01 -11.92 -7.03
CA ALA A 877 -12.26 -13.10 -7.38
C ALA A 877 -10.85 -12.90 -6.81
N LEU A 878 -10.39 -13.79 -5.92
CA LEU A 878 -8.96 -13.97 -5.71
C LEU A 878 -8.36 -14.06 -7.11
N ASN A 879 -7.43 -13.15 -7.41
CA ASN A 879 -6.90 -13.01 -8.75
C ASN A 879 -6.07 -14.28 -9.03
N GLN A 880 -6.72 -15.34 -9.53
CA GLN A 880 -6.16 -16.68 -9.68
C GLN A 880 -4.85 -16.62 -10.49
N GLU A 881 -4.78 -15.70 -11.45
CA GLU A 881 -3.57 -15.39 -12.21
C GLU A 881 -2.39 -14.97 -11.33
N GLN A 882 -2.60 -14.13 -10.32
CA GLN A 882 -1.54 -13.69 -9.41
C GLN A 882 -1.11 -14.81 -8.45
N GLN A 883 -2.03 -15.66 -8.01
CA GLN A 883 -1.70 -16.82 -7.19
C GLN A 883 -0.86 -17.84 -7.99
N LEU A 884 -1.29 -18.15 -9.22
CA LEU A 884 -0.52 -18.99 -10.14
C LEU A 884 0.86 -18.40 -10.42
N LEU A 885 0.97 -17.07 -10.55
CA LEU A 885 2.26 -16.41 -10.75
C LEU A 885 3.15 -16.49 -9.50
N LEU A 886 2.58 -16.33 -8.31
CA LEU A 886 3.31 -16.53 -7.04
C LEU A 886 3.85 -17.95 -6.93
N GLU A 887 3.06 -18.95 -7.30
CA GLU A 887 3.47 -20.36 -7.31
C GLU A 887 4.58 -20.62 -8.35
N LYS A 888 4.42 -20.11 -9.58
CA LYS A 888 5.44 -20.23 -10.63
C LYS A 888 6.76 -19.56 -10.25
N THR A 889 6.72 -18.43 -9.54
CA THR A 889 7.93 -17.64 -9.22
C THR A 889 8.60 -18.06 -7.91
N ALA A 890 7.90 -18.79 -7.03
CA ALA A 890 8.42 -19.22 -5.74
C ALA A 890 9.76 -19.99 -5.81
N PRO A 891 9.97 -20.96 -6.75
CA PRO A 891 11.24 -21.67 -6.85
C PRO A 891 12.42 -20.76 -7.19
N ILE A 892 12.20 -19.78 -8.10
CA ILE A 892 13.21 -18.79 -8.49
C ILE A 892 13.55 -17.90 -7.28
N LEU A 893 12.53 -17.36 -6.61
CA LEU A 893 12.70 -16.51 -5.43
C LEU A 893 13.38 -17.24 -4.28
N GLN A 894 13.10 -18.52 -4.08
CA GLN A 894 13.75 -19.34 -3.06
C GLN A 894 15.24 -19.48 -3.35
N LYS A 895 15.63 -19.79 -4.60
CA LYS A 895 17.04 -19.89 -4.99
C LYS A 895 17.78 -18.55 -4.86
N ILE A 896 17.14 -17.44 -5.23
CA ILE A 896 17.71 -16.09 -5.08
C ILE A 896 17.97 -15.75 -3.59
N LYS A 897 17.11 -16.22 -2.69
CA LYS A 897 17.19 -15.95 -1.23
C LYS A 897 18.08 -16.96 -0.48
N GLU A 898 18.59 -17.98 -1.17
CA GLU A 898 19.39 -19.05 -0.58
C GLU A 898 20.76 -18.54 -0.14
N ARG A 899 21.24 -19.00 1.01
CA ARG A 899 22.61 -18.74 1.49
C ARG A 899 23.59 -19.81 1.02
N PRO A 900 24.85 -19.42 0.73
CA PRO A 900 25.88 -20.39 0.38
C PRO A 900 26.13 -21.36 1.54
N THR A 901 26.59 -22.56 1.19
CA THR A 901 27.17 -23.49 2.15
C THR A 901 28.67 -23.25 2.21
N ILE A 902 29.21 -23.08 3.43
CA ILE A 902 30.62 -22.75 3.66
C ILE A 902 31.22 -23.82 4.56
N LEU A 903 32.33 -24.42 4.11
CA LEU A 903 33.14 -25.34 4.91
C LEU A 903 34.30 -24.57 5.55
N PHE A 904 34.50 -24.74 6.84
CA PHE A 904 35.57 -24.04 7.56
C PHE A 904 36.07 -24.85 8.76
N ALA A 905 37.31 -24.64 9.17
CA ALA A 905 37.88 -25.26 10.35
C ALA A 905 38.96 -24.36 10.94
N SER A 906 38.79 -23.94 12.20
CA SER A 906 39.84 -23.24 12.95
C SER A 906 41.05 -24.18 13.21
N PRO A 907 42.24 -23.64 13.53
CA PRO A 907 43.37 -24.44 13.97
C PRO A 907 43.00 -25.40 15.11
N GLU A 908 42.17 -24.96 16.05
CA GLU A 908 41.66 -25.74 17.17
C GLU A 908 40.72 -26.87 16.70
N ASP A 909 39.79 -26.58 15.78
CA ASP A 909 38.89 -27.59 15.20
C ASP A 909 39.67 -28.73 14.53
N LYS A 910 40.77 -28.39 13.83
CA LYS A 910 41.65 -29.37 13.20
C LYS A 910 42.34 -30.27 14.21
N MET A 911 42.87 -29.70 15.30
CA MET A 911 43.48 -30.47 16.40
C MET A 911 42.48 -31.44 17.03
N LEU A 912 41.20 -31.08 17.00
CA LEU A 912 40.11 -31.85 17.57
C LEU A 912 39.44 -32.82 16.58
N GLY A 913 39.84 -32.80 15.30
CA GLY A 913 39.33 -33.67 14.25
C GLY A 913 37.94 -33.27 13.75
N ILE A 914 37.66 -31.97 13.60
CA ILE A 914 36.36 -31.40 13.21
C ILE A 914 36.50 -30.57 11.94
N THR A 915 35.46 -30.61 11.13
CA THR A 915 35.18 -29.61 10.09
C THR A 915 33.83 -29.01 10.38
N ARG A 916 33.71 -27.68 10.32
CA ARG A 916 32.43 -27.00 10.47
C ARG A 916 31.79 -26.72 9.11
N MET A 917 30.47 -26.68 9.10
CA MET A 917 29.68 -26.40 7.91
C MET A 917 28.57 -25.40 8.25
N ALA A 918 28.67 -24.19 7.70
CA ALA A 918 27.59 -23.21 7.73
C ALA A 918 26.68 -23.41 6.52
N VAL A 919 25.37 -23.50 6.71
CA VAL A 919 24.36 -23.71 5.66
C VAL A 919 23.20 -22.74 5.81
N ASP A 920 22.40 -22.54 4.77
CA ASP A 920 21.14 -21.80 4.90
C ASP A 920 20.25 -22.40 6.00
N ASN A 921 19.76 -21.56 6.92
CA ASN A 921 18.93 -22.02 8.03
C ASN A 921 17.59 -22.66 7.58
N HIS A 922 17.11 -22.38 6.36
CA HIS A 922 15.93 -23.05 5.79
C HIS A 922 16.22 -24.49 5.33
N LYS A 923 17.50 -24.90 5.27
CA LYS A 923 17.93 -26.23 4.83
C LYS A 923 18.35 -27.16 5.96
N VAL A 924 18.27 -26.71 7.22
CA VAL A 924 18.69 -27.49 8.40
C VAL A 924 18.12 -28.91 8.37
N ALA A 925 16.81 -29.07 8.19
CA ALA A 925 16.17 -30.39 8.17
C ALA A 925 16.70 -31.29 7.04
N THR A 926 16.80 -30.75 5.82
CA THR A 926 17.30 -31.49 4.65
C THR A 926 18.78 -31.87 4.81
N VAL A 927 19.60 -30.96 5.34
CA VAL A 927 21.03 -31.18 5.58
C VAL A 927 21.25 -32.22 6.66
N CYS A 928 20.52 -32.14 7.78
CA CYS A 928 20.58 -33.15 8.85
C CYS A 928 20.25 -34.54 8.31
N GLN A 929 19.15 -34.66 7.57
CA GLN A 929 18.73 -35.93 6.99
C GLN A 929 19.79 -36.49 6.03
N TRP A 930 20.36 -35.65 5.17
CA TRP A 930 21.39 -36.08 4.21
C TRP A 930 22.68 -36.53 4.89
N LEU A 931 23.17 -35.78 5.89
CA LEU A 931 24.39 -36.14 6.62
C LEU A 931 24.21 -37.44 7.42
N GLN A 932 23.06 -37.61 8.07
CA GLN A 932 22.71 -38.84 8.79
C GLN A 932 22.62 -40.05 7.86
N GLN A 933 21.99 -39.90 6.68
CA GLN A 933 21.96 -40.97 5.66
C GLN A 933 23.35 -41.36 5.16
N LYS A 934 24.32 -40.46 5.25
CA LYS A 934 25.72 -40.70 4.88
C LYS A 934 26.59 -41.16 6.07
N ASN A 935 25.98 -41.45 7.22
CA ASN A 935 26.65 -41.85 8.46
C ASN A 935 27.68 -40.83 8.97
N VAL A 936 27.50 -39.54 8.63
CA VAL A 936 28.33 -38.46 9.17
C VAL A 936 27.80 -38.07 10.54
N ALA A 937 28.65 -38.11 11.56
CA ALA A 937 28.31 -37.65 12.90
C ALA A 937 28.31 -36.11 12.92
N ILE A 938 27.18 -35.53 13.35
CA ILE A 938 26.92 -34.10 13.31
C ILE A 938 26.45 -33.57 14.66
N ALA A 939 26.77 -32.31 14.96
CA ALA A 939 26.15 -31.54 16.03
C ALA A 939 25.82 -30.13 15.50
N GLN A 940 24.58 -29.70 15.64
CA GLN A 940 24.19 -28.34 15.28
C GLN A 940 24.57 -27.39 16.42
N ILE A 941 25.22 -26.28 16.10
CA ILE A 941 25.57 -25.22 17.07
C ILE A 941 24.33 -24.36 17.34
N LEU A 942 24.10 -23.99 18.60
CA LEU A 942 22.95 -23.17 18.98
C LEU A 942 23.06 -21.74 18.38
N PRO A 943 21.94 -21.13 17.95
CA PRO A 943 21.96 -19.80 17.33
C PRO A 943 22.66 -18.71 18.15
N ASP A 944 22.55 -18.77 19.48
CA ASP A 944 23.14 -17.80 20.41
C ASP A 944 24.68 -17.90 20.48
N GLU A 945 25.25 -19.05 20.12
CA GLU A 945 26.70 -19.28 20.08
C GLU A 945 27.33 -18.84 18.73
N VAL A 946 26.50 -18.67 17.70
CA VAL A 946 26.89 -18.20 16.35
C VAL A 946 26.03 -17.02 15.89
N PRO A 947 26.03 -15.88 16.63
CA PRO A 947 25.09 -14.79 16.41
C PRO A 947 25.29 -14.07 15.07
N LEU A 948 26.53 -14.06 14.55
CA LEU A 948 26.83 -13.45 13.25
C LEU A 948 26.17 -14.27 12.12
N GLU A 949 26.43 -15.57 12.10
CA GLU A 949 25.90 -16.53 11.14
C GLU A 949 24.37 -16.54 11.19
N THR A 950 23.80 -16.60 12.40
CA THR A 950 22.36 -16.51 12.65
C THR A 950 21.77 -15.23 12.04
N LYS A 951 22.42 -14.07 12.26
CA LYS A 951 22.01 -12.77 11.67
C LYS A 951 22.10 -12.77 10.14
N LYS A 952 23.03 -13.53 9.55
CA LYS A 952 23.11 -13.73 8.09
C LYS A 952 22.10 -14.75 7.56
N GLY A 953 21.41 -15.48 8.42
CA GLY A 953 20.47 -16.54 8.05
C GLY A 953 21.12 -17.90 7.81
N LEU A 954 22.28 -18.13 8.42
CA LEU A 954 23.01 -19.39 8.39
C LEU A 954 22.78 -20.19 9.68
N ALA A 955 22.89 -21.51 9.59
CA ALA A 955 23.00 -22.45 10.71
C ALA A 955 24.32 -23.20 10.60
N VAL A 956 25.00 -23.46 11.72
CA VAL A 956 26.33 -24.06 11.74
C VAL A 956 26.28 -25.47 12.31
N PHE A 957 26.99 -26.39 11.65
CA PHE A 957 27.15 -27.78 12.06
C PHE A 957 28.62 -28.10 12.31
N ASN A 958 28.90 -28.83 13.38
CA ASN A 958 30.17 -29.53 13.58
C ASN A 958 30.08 -30.91 12.95
N LEU A 959 31.03 -31.25 12.07
CA LEU A 959 31.16 -32.56 11.44
C LEU A 959 32.40 -33.26 12.00
N VAL A 960 32.27 -34.50 12.48
CA VAL A 960 33.40 -35.27 13.00
C VAL A 960 34.17 -35.90 11.85
N ASN A 961 35.42 -35.50 11.62
CA ASN A 961 36.21 -35.89 10.45
C ASN A 961 36.35 -37.42 10.30
N SER A 962 36.48 -38.16 11.41
CA SER A 962 36.58 -39.63 11.38
C SER A 962 35.30 -40.33 10.92
N SER A 963 34.17 -39.64 10.90
CA SER A 963 32.88 -40.16 10.44
C SER A 963 32.53 -39.77 9.01
N ILE A 964 33.32 -38.90 8.37
CA ILE A 964 33.05 -38.42 7.00
C ILE A 964 33.70 -39.40 6.01
N PRO A 965 32.92 -40.16 5.21
CA PRO A 965 33.51 -40.99 4.17
C PRO A 965 34.24 -40.13 3.13
N GLU A 966 35.37 -40.62 2.60
CA GLU A 966 36.20 -39.87 1.63
C GLU A 966 35.40 -39.43 0.38
N SER A 967 34.49 -40.29 -0.10
CA SER A 967 33.59 -39.96 -1.21
C SER A 967 32.62 -38.81 -0.90
N VAL A 968 32.21 -38.67 0.37
CA VAL A 968 31.35 -37.58 0.85
C VAL A 968 32.17 -36.31 1.03
N SER A 969 33.37 -36.41 1.61
CA SER A 969 34.31 -35.28 1.72
C SER A 969 34.64 -34.69 0.35
N ALA A 970 35.03 -35.53 -0.61
CA ALA A 970 35.31 -35.11 -1.98
C ALA A 970 34.09 -34.46 -2.66
N ALA A 971 32.88 -35.01 -2.43
CA ALA A 971 31.65 -34.43 -2.96
C ALA A 971 31.32 -33.06 -2.34
N MET A 972 31.53 -32.88 -1.04
CA MET A 972 31.35 -31.60 -0.35
C MET A 972 32.37 -30.57 -0.85
N THR A 973 33.65 -30.92 -0.94
CA THR A 973 34.70 -30.02 -1.45
C THR A 973 34.45 -29.64 -2.90
N LYS A 974 34.05 -30.59 -3.75
CA LYS A 974 33.70 -30.31 -5.15
C LYS A 974 32.51 -29.36 -5.30
N LYS A 975 31.55 -29.43 -4.37
CA LYS A 975 30.30 -28.65 -4.46
C LYS A 975 30.37 -27.29 -3.77
N PHE A 976 31.10 -27.20 -2.65
CA PHE A 976 31.10 -26.03 -1.77
C PHE A 976 32.45 -25.33 -1.67
N GLY A 977 33.50 -25.88 -2.29
CA GLY A 977 34.87 -25.36 -2.21
C GLY A 977 35.70 -26.04 -1.13
N ALA A 978 36.98 -25.66 -1.05
CA ALA A 978 37.89 -26.13 -0.02
C ALA A 978 37.46 -25.64 1.38
N VAL A 979 37.93 -26.34 2.42
CA VAL A 979 37.71 -25.92 3.80
C VAL A 979 38.51 -24.63 4.04
N ILE A 980 37.82 -23.56 4.44
CA ILE A 980 38.46 -22.31 4.83
C ILE A 980 39.16 -22.51 6.17
N GLU A 981 40.48 -22.30 6.19
CA GLU A 981 41.31 -22.55 7.37
C GLU A 981 41.61 -21.26 8.15
N SER A 982 41.51 -20.11 7.49
CA SER A 982 41.69 -18.80 8.10
C SER A 982 40.38 -18.34 8.74
N GLN A 983 40.41 -18.12 10.06
CA GLN A 983 39.26 -17.57 10.77
C GLN A 983 38.87 -16.19 10.22
N GLN A 984 39.86 -15.37 9.85
CA GLN A 984 39.61 -14.04 9.29
C GLN A 984 38.90 -14.14 7.92
N GLU A 985 39.37 -15.02 7.04
CA GLU A 985 38.78 -15.26 5.73
C GLU A 985 37.32 -15.76 5.83
N TYR A 986 37.06 -16.68 6.77
CA TYR A 986 35.70 -17.14 7.05
C TYR A 986 34.80 -15.99 7.54
N GLN A 987 35.29 -15.20 8.50
CA GLN A 987 34.53 -14.08 9.07
C GLN A 987 34.22 -13.02 8.01
N ASP A 988 35.17 -12.71 7.12
CA ASP A 988 34.97 -11.75 6.03
C ASP A 988 33.97 -12.28 5.00
N MET A 989 34.02 -13.57 4.69
CA MET A 989 33.02 -14.22 3.84
C MET A 989 31.62 -14.13 4.44
N VAL A 990 31.45 -14.43 5.74
CA VAL A 990 30.14 -14.33 6.41
C VAL A 990 29.67 -12.88 6.47
N ARG A 991 30.56 -11.93 6.80
CA ARG A 991 30.25 -10.49 6.86
C ARG A 991 29.78 -9.94 5.51
N SER A 992 30.34 -10.44 4.41
CA SER A 992 29.95 -10.06 3.04
C SER A 992 28.50 -10.41 2.70
N LEU A 993 27.92 -11.41 3.36
CA LEU A 993 26.52 -11.78 3.13
C LEU A 993 25.59 -10.68 3.67
N PRO A 994 24.49 -10.36 2.96
CA PRO A 994 23.50 -9.44 3.50
C PRO A 994 22.81 -10.09 4.71
N ASN A 995 22.44 -9.29 5.72
CA ASN A 995 21.66 -9.80 6.84
C ASN A 995 20.34 -10.38 6.33
N ARG A 996 19.85 -11.46 6.94
CA ARG A 996 18.51 -11.97 6.64
C ARG A 996 17.51 -10.97 7.25
N PRO A 997 16.57 -10.42 6.47
CA PRO A 997 15.55 -9.53 7.02
C PRO A 997 14.83 -10.27 8.14
N GLN A 998 14.67 -9.63 9.31
CA GLN A 998 13.72 -10.12 10.29
C GLN A 998 12.35 -10.12 9.62
N SER A 999 11.60 -11.21 9.79
CA SER A 999 10.24 -11.30 9.26
C SER A 999 9.48 -10.05 9.73
N LEU A 1000 8.99 -9.25 8.77
CA LEU A 1000 7.96 -8.26 9.02
C LEU A 1000 6.66 -9.04 9.29
N GLN A 1001 6.60 -9.79 10.38
CA GLN A 1001 5.29 -10.03 10.98
C GLN A 1001 4.79 -8.65 11.40
N PRO A 1002 3.56 -8.25 11.04
CA PRO A 1002 2.97 -7.07 11.64
C PRO A 1002 3.14 -7.22 13.14
N SER A 1003 3.77 -6.24 13.77
CA SER A 1003 3.90 -6.16 15.22
C SER A 1003 2.51 -6.45 15.78
N GLN A 1004 2.41 -7.55 16.54
CA GLN A 1004 1.24 -7.74 17.38
C GLN A 1004 1.16 -6.46 18.23
N PRO A 1005 0.00 -5.78 18.30
CA PRO A 1005 -0.14 -4.65 19.18
C PRO A 1005 0.23 -5.12 20.57
N SER A 1006 1.30 -4.55 21.11
CA SER A 1006 1.73 -4.77 22.48
C SER A 1006 0.56 -4.37 23.36
N ILE A 1007 -0.08 -5.36 23.98
CA ILE A 1007 -1.06 -5.11 25.03
C ILE A 1007 -0.28 -4.44 26.16
N VAL A 1008 -0.35 -3.11 26.22
CA VAL A 1008 0.04 -2.36 27.40
C VAL A 1008 -1.02 -2.67 28.45
N ASN A 1009 -0.83 -3.76 29.19
CA ASN A 1009 -1.54 -4.01 30.43
C ASN A 1009 -0.95 -3.07 31.50
N GLN A 1010 -1.52 -1.87 31.59
CA GLN A 1010 -1.67 -1.15 32.86
C GLN A 1010 -3.16 -1.36 33.22
N ILE A 1011 -3.60 -1.92 34.34
CA ILE A 1011 -3.30 -1.57 35.74
C ILE A 1011 -3.70 -2.76 36.67
N ALA A 1012 -2.92 -2.94 37.73
CA ALA A 1012 -3.21 -3.53 39.05
C ALA A 1012 -3.57 -5.03 39.19
N SER A 1013 -2.72 -5.75 39.95
CA SER A 1013 -3.11 -6.18 41.30
C SER A 1013 -1.92 -6.72 42.09
N ASN A 1014 -1.66 -6.09 43.24
CA ASN A 1014 -0.92 -6.65 44.36
C ASN A 1014 -1.49 -8.01 44.75
N ARG A 1015 -0.73 -9.10 44.61
CA ARG A 1015 -0.81 -10.27 45.51
C ARG A 1015 0.56 -10.91 45.67
N GLU A 1016 1.08 -10.79 46.88
CA GLU A 1016 2.13 -11.65 47.42
C GLU A 1016 1.73 -13.13 47.27
N PRO A 1017 2.65 -14.03 46.89
CA PRO A 1017 2.45 -15.45 47.08
C PRO A 1017 2.84 -15.82 48.52
N THR A 1018 1.84 -16.04 49.36
CA THR A 1018 1.97 -16.71 50.65
C THR A 1018 2.59 -18.09 50.48
N VAL A 1019 3.63 -18.30 51.27
CA VAL A 1019 4.32 -19.56 51.56
C VAL A 1019 3.42 -20.47 52.40
N ASN A 1020 3.15 -21.69 51.91
CA ASN A 1020 3.27 -22.97 52.65
C ASN A 1020 2.50 -24.09 51.94
N ASN A 1021 3.24 -25.12 51.50
CA ASN A 1021 3.03 -26.45 52.06
C ASN A 1021 4.28 -27.30 51.86
N GLN A 1022 4.90 -27.61 52.99
CA GLN A 1022 5.85 -28.68 53.18
C GLN A 1022 5.13 -30.02 53.02
N VAL A 1023 5.71 -30.93 52.23
CA VAL A 1023 5.72 -32.36 52.57
C VAL A 1023 7.16 -32.83 52.38
N VAL A 1024 7.75 -33.31 53.48
CA VAL A 1024 9.11 -33.84 53.58
C VAL A 1024 9.07 -35.36 53.49
N ASP A 1025 10.06 -35.88 52.75
CA ASP A 1025 10.68 -37.21 52.71
C ASP A 1025 9.84 -38.45 52.35
N SER A 1026 10.26 -39.13 51.29
CA SER A 1026 11.40 -40.04 51.40
C SER A 1026 11.61 -40.78 50.07
N GLN A 1027 12.80 -40.64 49.45
CA GLN A 1027 13.46 -41.74 48.74
C GLN A 1027 14.89 -41.35 48.33
N GLN A 1028 15.79 -42.29 48.60
CA GLN A 1028 17.23 -42.21 48.46
C GLN A 1028 17.69 -41.99 47.01
N LYS A 1029 18.77 -41.20 46.91
CA LYS A 1029 19.82 -41.18 45.88
C LYS A 1029 19.85 -42.42 44.98
N THR A 1030 19.69 -42.21 43.67
CA THR A 1030 20.74 -42.40 42.64
C THR A 1030 20.20 -41.92 41.29
N SER A 1031 20.46 -40.68 40.92
CA SER A 1031 20.34 -40.23 39.52
C SER A 1031 21.75 -40.17 38.93
N PRO A 1032 22.03 -40.81 37.77
CA PRO A 1032 23.34 -40.69 37.14
C PRO A 1032 23.53 -39.23 36.68
N ASN A 1033 24.69 -38.63 36.96
CA ASN A 1033 25.09 -37.38 36.31
C ASN A 1033 24.96 -37.53 34.78
N PRO A 1034 24.59 -36.46 34.04
CA PRO A 1034 24.50 -36.51 32.59
C PRO A 1034 25.82 -37.02 31.99
N PRO A 1035 25.78 -37.87 30.95
CA PRO A 1035 26.99 -38.43 30.36
C PRO A 1035 27.84 -37.31 29.77
N VAL A 1036 29.09 -37.21 30.21
CA VAL A 1036 30.09 -36.28 29.64
C VAL A 1036 30.26 -36.59 28.16
N THR A 1037 30.26 -35.56 27.31
CA THR A 1037 30.47 -35.68 25.87
C THR A 1037 31.90 -35.23 25.49
N ILE A 1038 32.32 -35.55 24.26
CA ILE A 1038 33.59 -35.01 23.72
C ILE A 1038 33.55 -33.47 23.65
N GLU A 1039 32.37 -32.88 23.47
CA GLU A 1039 32.19 -31.43 23.43
C GLU A 1039 32.41 -30.81 24.82
N ASP A 1040 31.98 -31.49 25.88
CA ASP A 1040 32.25 -31.04 27.26
C ASP A 1040 33.75 -30.98 27.56
N LEU A 1041 34.55 -31.90 26.99
CA LEU A 1041 36.01 -31.93 27.17
C LEU A 1041 36.74 -30.85 26.37
N ARG A 1042 36.17 -30.41 25.24
CA ARG A 1042 36.67 -29.26 24.47
C ARG A 1042 36.35 -27.96 25.15
N ASN A 1043 35.10 -27.80 25.56
CA ASN A 1043 34.68 -26.68 26.39
C ASN A 1043 35.54 -26.60 27.65
N TRP A 1044 35.92 -27.74 28.26
CA TRP A 1044 36.86 -27.75 29.37
C TRP A 1044 38.25 -27.20 29.00
N TYR A 1045 38.81 -27.65 27.88
CA TYR A 1045 40.11 -27.16 27.40
C TYR A 1045 40.08 -25.66 27.09
N ASP A 1046 39.04 -25.20 26.40
CA ASP A 1046 38.86 -23.80 26.03
C ASP A 1046 38.63 -22.94 27.27
N ASN A 1047 37.84 -23.43 28.24
CA ASN A 1047 37.67 -22.77 29.53
C ASN A 1047 39.01 -22.65 30.26
N ALA A 1048 39.81 -23.73 30.32
CA ALA A 1048 41.13 -23.69 30.94
C ALA A 1048 42.11 -22.76 30.22
N HIS A 1049 42.03 -22.68 28.88
CA HIS A 1049 42.81 -21.76 28.07
C HIS A 1049 42.44 -20.30 28.37
N ASN A 1050 41.14 -19.99 28.38
CA ASN A 1050 40.61 -18.65 28.63
C ASN A 1050 40.85 -18.20 30.09
N LEU A 1051 40.87 -19.16 31.03
CA LEU A 1051 41.24 -18.95 32.43
C LEU A 1051 42.74 -18.76 32.68
N GLY A 1052 43.58 -18.81 31.64
CA GLY A 1052 45.03 -18.65 31.77
C GLY A 1052 45.72 -19.78 32.53
N LYS A 1053 45.14 -20.99 32.55
CA LYS A 1053 45.75 -22.13 33.26
C LYS A 1053 47.09 -22.54 32.62
N PRO A 1054 48.06 -23.06 33.40
CA PRO A 1054 49.37 -23.48 32.89
C PRO A 1054 49.28 -24.50 31.75
N ASP A 1055 50.25 -24.52 30.85
CA ASP A 1055 50.29 -25.46 29.71
C ASP A 1055 50.29 -26.93 30.15
N GLU A 1056 50.86 -27.25 31.32
CA GLU A 1056 50.79 -28.58 31.92
C GLU A 1056 49.35 -29.01 32.23
N TYR A 1057 48.50 -28.08 32.70
CA TYR A 1057 47.09 -28.33 32.99
C TYR A 1057 46.29 -28.58 31.71
N LYS A 1058 46.52 -27.77 30.66
CA LYS A 1058 45.91 -27.94 29.35
C LYS A 1058 46.31 -29.26 28.67
N LYS A 1059 47.61 -29.63 28.75
CA LYS A 1059 48.09 -30.94 28.29
C LYS A 1059 47.39 -32.09 29.02
N ARG A 1060 47.12 -31.95 30.31
CA ARG A 1060 46.39 -32.95 31.08
C ARG A 1060 44.95 -33.13 30.61
N ILE A 1061 44.26 -32.05 30.22
CA ILE A 1061 42.91 -32.12 29.62
C ILE A 1061 42.97 -32.88 28.28
N VAL A 1062 44.00 -32.65 27.46
CA VAL A 1062 44.19 -33.37 26.18
C VAL A 1062 44.44 -34.86 26.40
N GLU A 1063 45.27 -35.24 27.38
CA GLU A 1063 45.49 -36.64 27.76
C GLU A 1063 44.18 -37.32 28.21
N ILE A 1064 43.39 -36.63 29.03
CA ILE A 1064 42.08 -37.10 29.48
C ILE A 1064 41.11 -37.23 28.30
N GLY A 1065 41.11 -36.27 27.36
CA GLY A 1065 40.33 -36.32 26.13
C GLY A 1065 40.68 -37.51 25.23
N ASN A 1066 41.97 -37.83 25.11
CA ASN A 1066 42.42 -38.99 24.33
C ASN A 1066 42.04 -40.32 25.00
N ALA A 1067 42.16 -40.41 26.32
CA ALA A 1067 41.71 -41.57 27.10
C ALA A 1067 40.18 -41.77 27.01
N PHE A 1068 39.42 -40.68 27.06
CA PHE A 1068 37.96 -40.69 26.90
C PHE A 1068 37.55 -41.16 25.50
N LYS A 1069 38.23 -40.70 24.44
CA LYS A 1069 38.03 -41.18 23.05
C LYS A 1069 38.36 -42.67 22.88
N ALA A 1070 39.26 -43.23 23.70
CA ALA A 1070 39.60 -44.65 23.72
C ALA A 1070 38.63 -45.52 24.56
N GLY A 1071 37.54 -44.94 25.07
CA GLY A 1071 36.50 -45.66 25.82
C GLY A 1071 36.67 -45.68 27.34
N GLN A 1072 37.60 -44.91 27.90
CA GLN A 1072 37.76 -44.79 29.36
C GLN A 1072 36.79 -43.76 29.95
N ALA A 1073 36.17 -44.08 31.09
CA ALA A 1073 35.30 -43.14 31.80
C ALA A 1073 36.10 -41.98 32.43
N LEU A 1074 35.47 -40.80 32.50
CA LEU A 1074 36.07 -39.63 33.14
C LEU A 1074 36.18 -39.83 34.66
N SER A 1075 37.34 -39.58 35.26
CA SER A 1075 37.49 -39.65 36.72
C SER A 1075 36.70 -38.55 37.43
N ASP A 1076 36.20 -38.81 38.65
CA ASP A 1076 35.48 -37.82 39.46
C ASP A 1076 36.28 -36.52 39.69
N LYS A 1077 37.61 -36.64 39.81
CA LYS A 1077 38.51 -35.48 39.92
C LYS A 1077 38.54 -34.63 38.64
N ALA A 1078 38.56 -35.28 37.48
CA ALA A 1078 38.52 -34.59 36.19
C ALA A 1078 37.14 -33.96 35.94
N TYR A 1079 36.07 -34.65 36.32
CA TYR A 1079 34.71 -34.11 36.25
C TYR A 1079 34.55 -32.87 37.15
N ALA A 1080 35.02 -32.93 38.40
CA ALA A 1080 34.97 -31.81 39.33
C ALA A 1080 35.81 -30.62 38.82
N ALA A 1081 37.01 -30.87 38.29
CA ALA A 1081 37.86 -29.83 37.71
C ALA A 1081 37.21 -29.17 36.48
N MET A 1082 36.54 -29.95 35.62
CA MET A 1082 35.78 -29.45 34.48
C MET A 1082 34.61 -28.55 34.89
N GLN A 1083 33.81 -28.98 35.88
CA GLN A 1083 32.71 -28.15 36.37
C GLN A 1083 33.22 -26.89 37.06
N GLN A 1084 34.36 -26.98 37.77
CA GLN A 1084 34.98 -25.82 38.41
C GLN A 1084 35.47 -24.80 37.37
N ASP A 1085 36.19 -25.23 36.32
CA ASP A 1085 36.67 -24.31 35.28
C ASP A 1085 35.49 -23.69 34.50
N LYS A 1086 34.41 -24.45 34.27
CA LYS A 1086 33.18 -23.92 33.68
C LYS A 1086 32.53 -22.84 34.56
N GLN A 1087 32.45 -23.08 35.87
CA GLN A 1087 31.89 -22.13 36.83
C GLN A 1087 32.77 -20.88 36.96
N ASP A 1088 34.09 -21.05 37.01
CA ASP A 1088 35.06 -19.96 37.11
C ASP A 1088 34.97 -19.03 35.89
N LEU A 1089 34.91 -19.60 34.68
CA LEU A 1089 34.76 -18.79 33.46
C LEU A 1089 33.39 -18.10 33.42
N HIS A 1090 32.30 -18.78 33.79
CA HIS A 1090 30.98 -18.17 33.84
C HIS A 1090 30.96 -16.96 34.79
N ASN A 1091 31.55 -17.11 35.98
CA ASN A 1091 31.66 -16.05 36.97
C ASN A 1091 32.46 -14.85 36.43
N ILE A 1092 33.59 -15.12 35.75
CA ILE A 1092 34.39 -14.06 35.12
C ILE A 1092 33.60 -13.37 34.03
N SER A 1093 33.03 -14.10 33.06
CA SER A 1093 32.25 -13.54 31.96
C SER A 1093 31.15 -12.61 32.46
N ARG A 1094 30.36 -13.08 33.44
CA ARG A 1094 29.33 -12.28 34.12
C ARG A 1094 29.92 -11.02 34.78
N LEU A 1095 31.05 -11.11 35.47
CA LEU A 1095 31.73 -9.96 36.06
C LEU A 1095 32.21 -8.95 35.00
N THR A 1096 32.78 -9.41 33.88
CA THR A 1096 33.20 -8.57 32.73
C THR A 1096 32.03 -7.81 32.13
N GLU A 1097 30.89 -8.48 31.90
CA GLU A 1097 29.68 -7.85 31.35
C GLU A 1097 29.14 -6.75 32.27
N MET A 1098 29.03 -7.06 33.57
CA MET A 1098 28.63 -6.07 34.58
C MET A 1098 29.61 -4.91 34.64
N ALA A 1099 30.91 -5.18 34.62
CA ALA A 1099 31.95 -4.16 34.63
C ALA A 1099 31.86 -3.25 33.40
N GLN A 1100 31.66 -3.80 32.20
CA GLN A 1100 31.48 -3.00 30.99
C GLN A 1100 30.23 -2.11 31.04
N ARG A 1101 29.08 -2.65 31.47
CA ARG A 1101 27.84 -1.87 31.64
C ARG A 1101 28.01 -0.74 32.65
N ILE A 1102 28.62 -1.03 33.80
CA ILE A 1102 28.96 -0.03 34.82
C ILE A 1102 29.89 1.04 34.23
N GLY A 1103 30.89 0.62 33.47
CA GLY A 1103 31.83 1.48 32.77
C GLY A 1103 31.16 2.40 31.74
N MET A 1104 30.20 1.90 30.95
CA MET A 1104 29.47 2.71 29.97
C MET A 1104 28.60 3.80 30.61
N VAL A 1105 28.05 3.53 31.80
CA VAL A 1105 27.09 4.45 32.44
C VAL A 1105 27.76 5.39 33.44
N TRP A 1106 28.77 4.92 34.18
CA TRP A 1106 29.45 5.71 35.22
C TRP A 1106 30.91 6.05 34.90
N GLY A 1107 31.46 5.53 33.80
CA GLY A 1107 32.85 5.71 33.45
C GLY A 1107 33.16 7.11 32.91
N GLN A 1108 34.41 7.51 33.11
CA GLN A 1108 35.00 8.70 32.52
C GLN A 1108 36.13 8.27 31.58
N PRO A 1109 36.23 8.83 30.36
CA PRO A 1109 37.32 8.53 29.46
C PRO A 1109 38.65 9.06 30.02
N ALA A 1110 39.69 8.24 29.98
CA ALA A 1110 41.06 8.60 30.29
C ALA A 1110 41.87 8.86 29.00
N GLN A 1111 43.01 9.55 29.12
CA GLN A 1111 43.83 9.98 27.97
C GLN A 1111 44.48 8.84 27.18
N ASP A 1112 44.52 7.63 27.72
CA ASP A 1112 45.12 6.42 27.16
C ASP A 1112 44.11 5.49 26.46
N GLY A 1113 42.87 5.96 26.25
CA GLY A 1113 41.80 5.20 25.60
C GLY A 1113 41.06 4.23 26.55
N PHE A 1114 41.39 4.21 27.84
CA PHE A 1114 40.60 3.49 28.83
C PHE A 1114 39.41 4.32 29.31
N THR A 1115 38.31 3.65 29.62
CA THR A 1115 37.21 4.21 30.40
C THR A 1115 37.35 3.74 31.84
N VAL A 1116 37.39 4.69 32.77
CA VAL A 1116 37.71 4.44 34.18
C VAL A 1116 36.53 4.80 35.07
N VAL A 1117 36.17 3.90 35.98
CA VAL A 1117 35.22 4.12 37.07
C VAL A 1117 35.98 4.06 38.38
N ARG A 1118 35.95 5.15 39.14
CA ARG A 1118 36.54 5.21 40.48
C ARG A 1118 35.48 4.93 41.54
N GLY A 1119 35.41 3.70 42.02
CA GLY A 1119 34.45 3.28 43.05
C GLY A 1119 34.92 3.63 44.47
N LYS A 1120 34.11 3.26 45.48
CA LYS A 1120 34.49 3.39 46.90
C LYS A 1120 35.40 2.26 47.37
N VAL A 1121 35.21 1.06 46.83
CA VAL A 1121 35.92 -0.17 47.23
C VAL A 1121 36.81 -0.69 46.11
N TYR A 1122 36.30 -0.69 44.87
CA TYR A 1122 37.01 -1.14 43.69
C TYR A 1122 37.12 -0.04 42.64
N ASP A 1123 38.25 0.00 41.97
CA ASP A 1123 38.48 0.76 40.76
C ASP A 1123 38.43 -0.16 39.54
N LEU A 1124 37.83 0.36 38.47
CA LEU A 1124 37.59 -0.35 37.23
C LEU A 1124 38.16 0.47 36.07
N ALA A 1125 38.95 -0.15 35.21
CA ALA A 1125 39.39 0.43 33.94
C ALA A 1125 39.14 -0.58 32.82
N TYR A 1126 38.52 -0.15 31.71
CA TYR A 1126 38.33 -1.02 30.55
C TYR A 1126 38.58 -0.29 29.23
N ASN A 1127 39.04 -1.03 28.22
CA ASN A 1127 39.16 -0.56 26.85
C ASN A 1127 38.39 -1.53 25.95
N GLY A 1128 37.31 -1.04 25.33
CA GLY A 1128 36.42 -1.85 24.50
C GLY A 1128 37.07 -2.38 23.22
N ASP A 1129 37.94 -1.57 22.59
CA ASP A 1129 38.59 -1.90 21.33
C ASP A 1129 39.67 -2.97 21.50
N ARG A 1130 40.43 -2.86 22.60
CA ARG A 1130 41.50 -3.82 22.94
C ARG A 1130 41.01 -5.01 23.76
N LYS A 1131 39.76 -5.00 24.23
CA LYS A 1131 39.21 -5.98 25.19
C LYS A 1131 40.06 -6.09 26.47
N ASP A 1132 40.59 -4.96 26.92
CA ASP A 1132 41.37 -4.88 28.16
C ASP A 1132 40.42 -4.55 29.33
N LEU A 1133 40.60 -5.19 30.48
CA LEU A 1133 39.84 -4.93 31.70
C LEU A 1133 40.75 -5.06 32.93
N VAL A 1134 40.68 -4.10 33.84
CA VAL A 1134 41.36 -4.16 35.14
C VAL A 1134 40.35 -3.83 36.24
N ILE A 1135 40.25 -4.71 37.24
CA ILE A 1135 39.54 -4.46 38.49
C ILE A 1135 40.56 -4.54 39.62
N ALA A 1136 40.69 -3.45 40.37
CA ALA A 1136 41.65 -3.33 41.47
C ALA A 1136 40.98 -2.80 42.75
N GLN A 1137 41.51 -3.17 43.90
CA GLN A 1137 41.17 -2.54 45.17
C GLN A 1137 41.85 -1.17 45.31
N LYS A 1138 41.38 -0.35 46.25
CA LYS A 1138 41.92 1.00 46.51
C LYS A 1138 43.36 1.02 46.99
N ASP A 1139 43.84 -0.06 47.58
CA ASP A 1139 45.23 -0.24 47.99
C ASP A 1139 46.16 -0.64 46.83
N GLY A 1140 45.61 -0.87 45.64
CA GLY A 1140 46.34 -1.23 44.43
C GLY A 1140 46.40 -2.73 44.14
N ASP A 1141 45.81 -3.61 44.95
CA ASP A 1141 45.78 -5.05 44.61
C ASP A 1141 44.85 -5.32 43.42
N VAL A 1142 45.40 -5.91 42.35
CA VAL A 1142 44.67 -6.24 41.13
C VAL A 1142 43.97 -7.58 41.30
N LEU A 1143 42.64 -7.57 41.25
CA LEU A 1143 41.80 -8.75 41.45
C LEU A 1143 41.43 -9.44 40.14
N LEU A 1144 41.27 -8.69 39.06
CA LEU A 1144 41.07 -9.22 37.72
C LEU A 1144 41.85 -8.36 36.73
N LYS A 1145 42.63 -9.01 35.87
CA LYS A 1145 43.30 -8.37 34.74
C LYS A 1145 43.06 -9.17 33.49
N VAL A 1146 42.50 -8.51 32.48
CA VAL A 1146 42.31 -9.03 31.13
C VAL A 1146 43.10 -8.14 30.19
N GLU A 1147 44.00 -8.76 29.41
CA GLU A 1147 44.80 -8.11 28.39
C GLU A 1147 44.54 -8.79 27.05
N THR A 1148 44.09 -8.04 26.06
CA THR A 1148 43.74 -8.53 24.72
C THR A 1148 42.73 -9.68 24.74
N GLY A 1149 41.76 -9.61 25.65
CA GLY A 1149 40.76 -10.66 25.85
C GLY A 1149 41.27 -11.92 26.58
N LYS A 1150 42.50 -11.93 27.11
CA LYS A 1150 43.06 -13.05 27.90
C LYS A 1150 43.22 -12.67 29.36
N ILE A 1151 42.84 -13.57 30.26
CA ILE A 1151 42.94 -13.35 31.71
C ILE A 1151 44.40 -13.54 32.14
N THR A 1152 45.04 -12.48 32.63
CA THR A 1152 46.43 -12.49 33.13
C THR A 1152 46.51 -12.46 34.66
N VAL A 1153 45.45 -12.02 35.35
CA VAL A 1153 45.30 -12.11 36.81
C VAL A 1153 43.86 -12.50 37.14
N ASN A 1154 43.66 -13.51 38.00
CA ASN A 1154 42.35 -13.91 38.50
C ASN A 1154 42.41 -14.20 40.01
N LYS A 1155 41.91 -13.27 40.83
CA LYS A 1155 41.72 -13.39 42.28
C LYS A 1155 40.26 -13.06 42.67
N ILE A 1156 39.30 -13.38 41.80
CA ILE A 1156 37.89 -13.05 42.03
C ILE A 1156 37.38 -13.79 43.27
N THR A 1157 36.68 -13.06 44.12
CA THR A 1157 35.98 -13.61 45.29
C THR A 1157 34.47 -13.50 45.11
N PRO A 1158 33.66 -14.35 45.78
CA PRO A 1158 32.21 -14.21 45.78
C PRO A 1158 31.73 -12.81 46.21
N GLN A 1159 32.44 -12.18 47.15
CA GLN A 1159 32.16 -10.82 47.61
C GLN A 1159 32.34 -9.77 46.51
N LEU A 1160 33.33 -9.95 45.62
CA LEU A 1160 33.53 -9.08 44.46
C LEU A 1160 32.35 -9.17 43.48
N LEU A 1161 31.91 -10.40 43.16
CA LEU A 1161 30.77 -10.65 42.28
C LEU A 1161 29.49 -10.02 42.83
N GLU A 1162 29.17 -10.24 44.10
CA GLU A 1162 28.00 -9.66 44.77
C GLU A 1162 28.03 -8.13 44.75
N THR A 1163 29.21 -7.52 44.90
CA THR A 1163 29.37 -6.06 44.84
C THR A 1163 29.04 -5.52 43.43
N PHE A 1164 29.49 -6.20 42.38
CA PHE A 1164 29.23 -5.78 41.00
C PHE A 1164 27.78 -6.07 40.56
N GLU A 1165 27.13 -7.11 41.07
CA GLU A 1165 25.70 -7.35 40.84
C GLU A 1165 24.85 -6.23 41.42
N ASN A 1166 25.09 -5.85 42.67
CA ASN A 1166 24.40 -4.74 43.32
C ASN A 1166 24.60 -3.40 42.59
N ALA A 1167 25.78 -3.20 41.98
CA ALA A 1167 26.06 -2.03 41.16
C ALA A 1167 25.31 -2.09 39.82
N ASN A 1168 25.26 -3.25 39.15
CA ASN A 1168 24.56 -3.43 37.87
C ASN A 1168 23.05 -3.21 38.01
N THR A 1169 22.40 -3.67 39.10
CA THR A 1169 20.96 -3.41 39.35
C THR A 1169 20.65 -1.91 39.43
N LYS A 1170 21.57 -1.11 40.00
CA LYS A 1170 21.41 0.36 40.05
C LYS A 1170 21.58 1.00 38.68
N VAL A 1171 22.46 0.48 37.83
CA VAL A 1171 22.63 0.92 36.44
C VAL A 1171 21.38 0.66 35.62
N GLU A 1172 20.77 -0.53 35.76
CA GLU A 1172 19.52 -0.88 35.06
C GLU A 1172 18.35 0.04 35.45
N ALA A 1173 18.23 0.40 36.73
CA ALA A 1173 17.23 1.37 37.18
C ALA A 1173 17.40 2.77 36.56
N ILE A 1174 18.65 3.20 36.30
CA ILE A 1174 18.95 4.49 35.67
C ILE A 1174 18.61 4.46 34.17
N LEU A 1175 18.96 3.38 33.47
CA LEU A 1175 18.69 3.23 32.03
C LEU A 1175 17.19 3.16 31.74
N ASN A 1176 16.44 2.37 32.53
CA ASN A 1176 14.99 2.27 32.39
C ASN A 1176 14.26 3.61 32.62
N LYS A 1177 14.81 4.49 33.47
CA LYS A 1177 14.24 5.83 33.67
C LYS A 1177 14.48 6.76 32.48
N ARG A 1178 15.64 6.65 31.82
CA ARG A 1178 15.99 7.41 30.61
C ARG A 1178 15.17 7.00 29.38
N ASP A 1179 14.88 5.72 29.22
CA ASP A 1179 14.10 5.22 28.09
C ASP A 1179 12.62 5.66 28.16
N VAL A 1180 12.07 5.83 29.37
CA VAL A 1180 10.72 6.39 29.59
C VAL A 1180 10.69 7.89 29.31
N GLU A 1181 11.78 8.62 29.60
CA GLU A 1181 11.88 10.07 29.32
C GLU A 1181 12.14 10.40 27.84
N MET A 1182 12.69 9.47 27.03
CA MET A 1182 12.85 9.66 25.57
C MET A 1182 11.64 9.19 24.74
N GLN A 1183 10.67 8.50 25.35
CA GLN A 1183 9.42 8.08 24.70
C GLN A 1183 8.24 9.03 24.95
N HIS A 1184 8.45 10.10 25.71
CA HIS A 1184 7.57 11.26 25.84
C HIS A 1184 8.14 12.45 25.06
#